data_AF-A0A8J6U3P8-F1
#
_entry.id   AF-A0A8J6U3P8-F1
#
_cell.length_a   1.000
_cell.length_b   1.000
_cell.length_c   1.000
_cell.angle_alpha   90.00
_cell.angle_beta   90.00
_cell.angle_gamma   90.00
#
_symmetry.space_group_name_H-M   'P 1'
#
loop_
_entity.id
_entity.type
_entity.pdbx_description
1 polymer ?
#
loop_
_entity_poly.entity_id
_entity_poly.type
_entity_poly.pdbx_seq_one_letter_code
_entity_poly.pdbx_strand_id
1 'polypeptide(L)'
;MTNFKNIQLKLEGFIKRYYYNELLKGAILFFAIGLLFFLGTLLVEYMLWLNTTARTTLFWGFVLVELGLLIKFIVWPLSKLFKLQNGINYEQASKIIGTHFPEVNDKLLNVLQLYENSDKSELLLASIDQKSFELSPIPFKLAVNFKSNLKYLKYAAIPVVILLVVFFTGNINWFSDSYKRVVHYKTAYEPPAPFQFFVVNENLNALEDKDFKLLVRTSGSIVPENAQIVYNDETYYLQQTGVGEFEYVFSKPKDEITFRLAANDVTSKPYTVKLIEVPSLLDFQMILDYPAYTKKQDEVLKSTGNAVVPEGTNVSWKLKAKSTTQVHLYATDTILFSKDNDAFQTSKQVFNNLNYSLSTSNENLKNYENLGFTIDVIKDAYPELNIKMEKDSLDLQTLYFYGQISDDYGFSKLEMVYYPADDVSDVKTVDIKVSGSNFDEFITSFPYNIDIQDGISYELYFQVSDNDVVNRFKTVKSNTFSYRKRTLDEEAQKNLNEQKETIKDLNKSLKNFEEQEKQLEQLSNTQKEKEILNFNDKKKLESFLERQKQQDQLMKNFNRKLKDNIENFPQDEKEDPFKEDLKKRLDENEEKLKQDEQLLEELEKFKDKITKEQLAKRLEDLGKQNKNKKRSLEQLLELTKRFYVQQKLDKLKEDLMQMAIEQDELSKQKPEENTKEKQDRLNKEFKDFTQELEELQKESKGLKKPMDIPQDKLEENEIKKEQQSASEALEQEQEEQNTDDSPKDSKPNKNMQDAQKSQNKAAEKMKQMSEQMQASMQAGGGEQMQEDVDMLRQILDNLILFSFDEEALMNQFKAIEEGHSKYANYLKTQNNLREHFEHINDSLFALSLRQPKLSEQVNKEITEVYYNVDKALNYFAEGQLYQGISNQHFTVTAANNLANFLSSVLDNMEEQLNMSQSSSGQGEMQLPDIIMSQEQLNEMMEKGMKQSEEGKPKNDNEQGQPKDGQGDKENEKGEQGKPGEKGKNNENGEGNSEELNGMLYEIYQRQQELRNALEERMAKEGKDANTERLVRSMERVEMELLNKGFTNQTLQRMMNLKHQLLKLENATLQQGENNKRESESNNKTFQNTSNNPLPNAKQYFNTTEILNKQTLPLQPDYKKKVQVYFKQNND
;
A
#
# COMPACT_ATOMS: atom_id res chain seq x y z
N MET A 1 -16.26 -127.08 106.28
CA MET A 1 -15.35 -126.50 105.25
C MET A 1 -15.66 -125.03 104.90
N THR A 2 -16.65 -124.38 105.51
CA THR A 2 -16.92 -122.94 105.32
C THR A 2 -15.78 -122.07 105.85
N ASN A 3 -15.05 -122.54 106.88
CA ASN A 3 -13.97 -121.78 107.51
C ASN A 3 -12.70 -121.74 106.65
N PHE A 4 -12.36 -122.82 105.94
CA PHE A 4 -11.20 -122.83 105.03
C PHE A 4 -11.38 -121.94 103.80
N LYS A 5 -12.59 -121.87 103.22
CA LYS A 5 -12.90 -120.88 102.15
C LYS A 5 -12.72 -119.44 102.64
N ASN A 6 -13.06 -119.17 103.91
CA ASN A 6 -12.84 -117.85 104.51
C ASN A 6 -11.34 -117.53 104.67
N ILE A 7 -10.52 -118.53 105.01
CA ILE A 7 -9.04 -118.43 105.01
C ILE A 7 -8.51 -118.12 103.60
N GLN A 8 -9.00 -118.80 102.56
CA GLN A 8 -8.62 -118.52 101.15
C GLN A 8 -8.98 -117.09 100.72
N LEU A 9 -10.18 -116.60 101.06
CA LEU A 9 -10.57 -115.21 100.79
C LEU A 9 -9.70 -114.20 101.54
N LYS A 10 -9.29 -114.51 102.78
CA LYS A 10 -8.35 -113.69 103.54
C LYS A 10 -6.94 -113.70 102.94
N LEU A 11 -6.49 -114.83 102.40
CA LEU A 11 -5.21 -114.96 101.67
C LEU A 11 -5.23 -114.13 100.36
N GLU A 12 -6.29 -114.22 99.55
CA GLU A 12 -6.44 -113.36 98.38
C GLU A 12 -6.49 -111.87 98.76
N GLY A 13 -7.18 -111.56 99.86
CA GLY A 13 -7.22 -110.21 100.43
C GLY A 13 -5.85 -109.68 100.86
N PHE A 14 -4.96 -110.55 101.35
CA PHE A 14 -3.57 -110.22 101.65
C PHE A 14 -2.74 -110.01 100.36
N ILE A 15 -2.84 -110.92 99.38
CA ILE A 15 -2.09 -110.83 98.12
C ILE A 15 -2.42 -109.53 97.37
N LYS A 16 -3.70 -109.15 97.28
CA LYS A 16 -4.10 -107.85 96.71
C LYS A 16 -3.46 -106.69 97.48
N ARG A 17 -3.54 -106.72 98.82
CA ARG A 17 -2.98 -105.66 99.66
C ARG A 17 -1.44 -105.57 99.58
N TYR A 18 -0.76 -106.69 99.37
CA TYR A 18 0.69 -106.76 99.15
C TYR A 18 1.10 -106.04 97.87
N TYR A 19 0.46 -106.34 96.74
CA TYR A 19 0.76 -105.67 95.47
C TYR A 19 0.32 -104.21 95.46
N TYR A 20 -0.76 -103.83 96.17
CA TYR A 20 -1.06 -102.41 96.41
C TYR A 20 0.08 -101.70 97.16
N ASN A 21 0.73 -102.38 98.13
CA ASN A 21 1.84 -101.79 98.87
C ASN A 21 3.10 -101.67 98.03
N GLU A 22 3.36 -102.65 97.18
CA GLU A 22 4.47 -102.64 96.22
C GLU A 22 4.27 -101.55 95.15
N LEU A 23 3.04 -101.37 94.66
CA LEU A 23 2.67 -100.28 93.74
C LEU A 23 2.81 -98.91 94.41
N LEU A 24 2.37 -98.76 95.67
CA LEU A 24 2.50 -97.50 96.40
C LEU A 24 3.97 -97.13 96.63
N LYS A 25 4.83 -98.11 96.93
CA LYS A 25 6.29 -97.93 96.95
C LYS A 25 6.85 -97.57 95.58
N GLY A 26 6.43 -98.28 94.53
CA GLY A 26 6.84 -98.06 93.15
C GLY A 26 6.49 -96.66 92.66
N ALA A 27 5.27 -96.18 92.94
CA ALA A 27 4.82 -94.84 92.60
C ALA A 27 5.65 -93.75 93.28
N ILE A 28 5.96 -93.90 94.59
CA ILE A 28 6.82 -92.94 95.31
C ILE A 28 8.22 -92.89 94.70
N LEU A 29 8.80 -94.05 94.35
CA LEU A 29 10.13 -94.12 93.74
C LEU A 29 10.14 -93.62 92.30
N PHE A 30 9.09 -93.87 91.52
CA PHE A 30 8.92 -93.35 90.17
C PHE A 30 8.95 -91.81 90.17
N PHE A 31 8.12 -91.19 91.02
CA PHE A 31 8.12 -89.74 91.16
C PHE A 31 9.44 -89.19 91.72
N ALA A 32 10.03 -89.82 92.73
CA ALA A 32 11.28 -89.33 93.33
C ALA A 32 12.46 -89.36 92.34
N ILE A 33 12.64 -90.48 91.64
CA ILE A 33 13.76 -90.68 90.71
C ILE A 33 13.50 -89.91 89.41
N GLY A 34 12.27 -89.96 88.90
CA GLY A 34 11.88 -89.26 87.68
C GLY A 34 12.01 -87.75 87.78
N LEU A 35 11.46 -87.15 88.85
CA LEU A 35 11.55 -85.71 89.07
C LEU A 35 12.99 -85.23 89.30
N LEU A 36 13.82 -86.03 89.98
CA LEU A 36 15.23 -85.72 90.19
C LEU A 36 16.02 -85.79 88.88
N PHE A 37 15.76 -86.80 88.05
CA PHE A 37 16.36 -86.92 86.72
C PHE A 37 15.94 -85.77 85.80
N PHE A 38 14.66 -85.38 85.82
CA PHE A 38 14.15 -84.21 85.12
C PHE A 38 14.89 -82.92 85.51
N LEU A 39 15.02 -82.64 86.81
CA LEU A 39 15.76 -81.47 87.28
C LEU A 39 17.23 -81.50 86.86
N GLY A 40 17.85 -82.69 86.86
CA GLY A 40 19.22 -82.88 86.34
C GLY A 40 19.33 -82.52 84.86
N THR A 41 18.40 -83.00 84.02
CA THR A 41 18.41 -82.69 82.58
C THR A 41 18.28 -81.19 82.29
N LEU A 42 17.43 -80.48 83.04
CA LEU A 42 17.27 -79.03 82.88
C LEU A 42 18.50 -78.25 83.36
N LEU A 43 19.17 -78.72 84.41
CA LEU A 43 20.39 -78.09 84.93
C LEU A 43 21.56 -78.24 83.97
N VAL A 44 21.69 -79.41 83.33
CA VAL A 44 22.69 -79.65 82.26
C VAL A 44 22.47 -78.70 81.08
N GLU A 45 21.22 -78.51 80.64
CA GLU A 45 20.93 -77.52 79.59
C GLU A 45 21.27 -76.09 80.02
N TYR A 46 20.94 -75.73 81.26
CA TYR A 46 21.21 -74.39 81.80
C TYR A 46 22.71 -74.06 81.80
N MET A 47 23.57 -74.99 82.22
CA MET A 47 25.02 -74.74 82.32
C MET A 47 25.75 -74.81 80.98
N LEU A 48 25.29 -75.62 80.03
CA LEU A 48 26.05 -75.93 78.80
C LEU A 48 25.49 -75.28 77.53
N TRP A 49 24.35 -74.59 77.57
CA TRP A 49 23.75 -73.88 76.42
C TRP A 49 23.79 -74.73 75.14
N LEU A 50 23.21 -75.93 75.21
CA LEU A 50 23.47 -76.97 74.24
C LEU A 50 22.90 -76.62 72.86
N ASN A 51 23.58 -77.09 71.81
CA ASN A 51 23.08 -76.93 70.45
C ASN A 51 21.83 -77.80 70.20
N THR A 52 21.12 -77.52 69.10
CA THR A 52 19.87 -78.20 68.69
C THR A 52 19.99 -79.73 68.71
N THR A 53 21.13 -80.28 68.29
CA THR A 53 21.36 -81.73 68.25
C THR A 53 21.49 -82.33 69.64
N ALA A 54 22.29 -81.72 70.52
CA ALA A 54 22.46 -82.19 71.89
C ALA A 54 21.17 -82.08 72.72
N ARG A 55 20.37 -81.01 72.51
CA ARG A 55 19.02 -80.88 73.09
C ARG A 55 18.07 -81.99 72.66
N THR A 56 18.10 -82.36 71.37
CA THR A 56 17.27 -83.43 70.81
C THR A 56 17.60 -84.78 71.46
N THR A 57 18.89 -85.10 71.60
CA THR A 57 19.35 -86.33 72.25
C THR A 57 18.97 -86.38 73.72
N LEU A 58 19.12 -85.27 74.45
CA LEU A 58 18.72 -85.17 75.86
C LEU A 58 17.22 -85.36 76.05
N PHE A 59 16.39 -84.77 75.20
CA PHE A 59 14.94 -84.90 75.28
C PHE A 59 14.47 -86.35 75.05
N TRP A 60 14.93 -87.00 73.98
CA TRP A 60 14.56 -88.40 73.72
C TRP A 60 15.16 -89.38 74.72
N GLY A 61 16.37 -89.10 75.22
CA GLY A 61 16.98 -89.84 76.33
C GLY A 61 16.13 -89.75 77.60
N PHE A 62 15.62 -88.56 77.93
CA PHE A 62 14.70 -88.36 79.05
C PHE A 62 13.42 -89.19 78.89
N VAL A 63 12.77 -89.12 77.73
CA VAL A 63 11.55 -89.88 77.45
C VAL A 63 11.77 -91.39 77.61
N LEU A 64 12.89 -91.92 77.10
CA LEU A 64 13.18 -93.35 77.14
C LEU A 64 13.43 -93.84 78.59
N VAL A 65 14.16 -93.08 79.40
CA VAL A 65 14.42 -93.40 80.81
C VAL A 65 13.12 -93.36 81.63
N GLU A 66 12.31 -92.32 81.47
CA GLU A 66 11.01 -92.20 82.16
C GLU A 66 10.07 -93.35 81.81
N LEU A 67 10.00 -93.72 80.53
CA LEU A 67 9.18 -94.83 80.08
C LEU A 67 9.65 -96.17 80.68
N GLY A 68 10.98 -96.36 80.81
CA GLY A 68 11.56 -97.51 81.51
C GLY A 68 11.23 -97.56 83.01
N LEU A 69 11.28 -96.41 83.71
CA LEU A 69 10.90 -96.31 85.12
C LEU A 69 9.40 -96.60 85.32
N LEU A 70 8.55 -96.07 84.44
CA LEU A 70 7.10 -96.28 84.48
C LEU A 70 6.74 -97.76 84.32
N ILE A 71 7.37 -98.45 83.36
CA ILE A 71 7.14 -99.88 83.15
C ILE A 71 7.55 -100.69 84.40
N LYS A 72 8.75 -100.43 84.92
CA LYS A 72 9.31 -101.19 86.05
C LYS A 72 8.54 -100.96 87.36
N PHE A 73 8.19 -99.73 87.68
CA PHE A 73 7.67 -99.36 89.00
C PHE A 73 6.15 -99.28 89.08
N ILE A 74 5.45 -99.10 87.95
CA ILE A 74 3.99 -98.94 87.94
C ILE A 74 3.32 -100.07 87.15
N VAL A 75 3.73 -100.30 85.90
CA VAL A 75 3.07 -101.28 85.01
C VAL A 75 3.27 -102.70 85.50
N TRP A 76 4.48 -103.06 85.94
CA TRP A 76 4.76 -104.44 86.39
C TRP A 76 3.99 -104.83 87.66
N PRO A 77 3.93 -104.01 88.74
CA PRO A 77 3.07 -104.31 89.89
C PRO A 77 1.57 -104.32 89.55
N LEU A 78 1.09 -103.44 88.65
CA LEU A 78 -0.30 -103.44 88.18
C LEU A 78 -0.65 -104.75 87.47
N SER A 79 0.22 -105.24 86.58
CA SER A 79 -0.02 -106.49 85.86
C SER A 79 -0.17 -107.69 86.79
N LYS A 80 0.58 -107.73 87.91
CA LYS A 80 0.47 -108.76 88.96
C LYS A 80 -0.79 -108.59 89.82
N LEU A 81 -1.21 -107.36 90.09
CA LEU A 81 -2.43 -107.07 90.85
C LEU A 81 -3.70 -107.53 90.11
N PHE A 82 -3.76 -107.33 88.80
CA PHE A 82 -4.89 -107.74 87.96
C PHE A 82 -4.81 -109.21 87.48
N LYS A 83 -3.85 -110.00 87.98
CA LYS A 83 -3.61 -111.41 87.61
C LYS A 83 -3.32 -111.63 86.10
N LEU A 84 -2.79 -110.61 85.40
CA LEU A 84 -2.33 -110.72 84.00
C LEU A 84 -0.97 -111.44 83.89
N GLN A 85 -0.23 -111.53 85.00
CA GLN A 85 0.98 -112.35 85.17
C GLN A 85 0.93 -113.10 86.51
N ASN A 86 1.59 -114.26 86.59
CA ASN A 86 1.64 -115.08 87.81
C ASN A 86 2.26 -114.30 89.00
N GLY A 87 1.48 -114.11 90.07
CA GLY A 87 1.90 -113.49 91.33
C GLY A 87 2.27 -114.49 92.41
N ILE A 88 2.45 -114.02 93.66
CA ILE A 88 2.72 -114.90 94.82
C ILE A 88 1.58 -115.90 95.04
N ASN A 89 1.91 -117.18 95.22
CA ASN A 89 0.93 -118.25 95.48
C ASN A 89 0.53 -118.30 96.97
N TYR A 90 -0.48 -119.10 97.34
CA TYR A 90 -0.98 -119.14 98.72
C TYR A 90 0.06 -119.64 99.74
N GLU A 91 0.97 -120.53 99.33
CA GLU A 91 2.04 -121.04 100.19
C GLU A 91 3.14 -120.00 100.45
N GLN A 92 3.46 -119.17 99.44
CA GLN A 92 4.36 -118.02 99.62
C GLN A 92 3.68 -116.94 100.47
N ALA A 93 2.40 -116.67 100.23
CA ALA A 93 1.63 -115.73 101.03
C ALA A 93 1.55 -116.16 102.50
N SER A 94 1.36 -117.45 102.79
CA SER A 94 1.31 -117.96 104.17
C SER A 94 2.65 -117.83 104.89
N LYS A 95 3.79 -118.10 104.21
CA LYS A 95 5.12 -117.86 104.77
C LYS A 95 5.35 -116.38 105.10
N ILE A 96 4.94 -115.47 104.23
CA ILE A 96 5.07 -114.02 104.49
C ILE A 96 4.18 -113.59 105.65
N ILE A 97 2.92 -114.04 105.70
CA ILE A 97 2.01 -113.74 106.82
C ILE A 97 2.56 -114.33 108.13
N GLY A 98 3.14 -115.54 108.09
CA GLY A 98 3.71 -116.23 109.22
C GLY A 98 4.92 -115.54 109.84
N THR A 99 5.76 -114.88 109.04
CA THR A 99 6.85 -114.04 109.58
C THR A 99 6.35 -112.85 110.39
N HIS A 100 5.14 -112.35 110.11
CA HIS A 100 4.56 -111.22 110.84
C HIS A 100 3.71 -111.65 112.04
N PHE A 101 3.03 -112.79 111.94
CA PHE A 101 2.26 -113.38 113.03
C PHE A 101 2.83 -114.77 113.38
N PRO A 102 3.81 -114.85 114.32
CA PRO A 102 4.50 -116.10 114.66
C PRO A 102 3.54 -117.21 115.11
N GLU A 103 2.43 -116.84 115.75
CA GLU A 103 1.37 -117.76 116.20
C GLU A 103 0.71 -118.55 115.06
N VAL A 104 0.84 -118.05 113.82
CA VAL A 104 0.10 -118.50 112.64
C VAL A 104 1.02 -119.21 111.64
N ASN A 105 2.35 -119.03 111.74
CA ASN A 105 3.33 -119.42 110.72
C ASN A 105 3.23 -120.91 110.31
N ASP A 106 3.58 -121.81 111.23
CA ASP A 106 3.55 -123.25 110.93
C ASP A 106 2.11 -123.77 110.83
N LYS A 107 1.15 -123.15 111.54
CA LYS A 107 -0.26 -123.58 111.51
C LYS A 107 -0.91 -123.35 110.14
N LEU A 108 -0.75 -122.16 109.56
CA LEU A 108 -1.35 -121.81 108.27
C LEU A 108 -0.73 -122.56 107.10
N LEU A 109 0.60 -122.73 107.12
CA LEU A 109 1.30 -123.54 106.13
C LEU A 109 0.87 -125.00 106.18
N ASN A 110 0.86 -125.59 107.39
CA ASN A 110 0.40 -126.98 107.57
C ASN A 110 -1.06 -127.17 107.12
N VAL A 111 -1.96 -126.22 107.42
CA VAL A 111 -3.37 -126.30 106.99
C VAL A 111 -3.51 -126.23 105.46
N LEU A 112 -2.72 -125.41 104.77
CA LEU A 112 -2.72 -125.35 103.30
C LEU A 112 -2.15 -126.63 102.68
N GLN A 113 -1.04 -127.16 103.21
CA GLN A 113 -0.42 -128.39 102.73
C GLN A 113 -1.29 -129.65 103.02
N LEU A 114 -1.97 -129.70 104.16
CA LEU A 114 -2.93 -130.76 104.49
C LEU A 114 -4.15 -130.75 103.56
N TYR A 115 -4.59 -129.58 103.10
CA TYR A 115 -5.70 -129.46 102.16
C TYR A 115 -5.36 -129.95 100.74
N GLU A 116 -4.08 -129.85 100.34
CA GLU A 116 -3.56 -130.32 99.05
C GLU A 116 -3.37 -131.85 98.95
N ASN A 117 -3.41 -132.59 100.06
CA ASN A 117 -3.33 -134.06 100.04
C ASN A 117 -4.61 -134.72 99.50
N SER A 118 -4.42 -135.77 98.67
CA SER A 118 -5.46 -136.38 97.83
C SER A 118 -6.47 -137.27 98.58
N ASP A 119 -6.07 -137.92 99.68
CA ASP A 119 -6.93 -138.84 100.45
C ASP A 119 -7.55 -138.16 101.68
N LYS A 120 -8.79 -137.69 101.53
CA LYS A 120 -9.48 -136.89 102.55
C LYS A 120 -10.37 -137.76 103.44
N SER A 121 -9.81 -138.25 104.55
CA SER A 121 -10.60 -138.84 105.65
C SER A 121 -11.44 -137.77 106.35
N GLU A 122 -12.63 -138.12 106.85
CA GLU A 122 -13.52 -137.20 107.57
C GLU A 122 -12.83 -136.56 108.80
N LEU A 123 -11.94 -137.31 109.48
CA LEU A 123 -11.13 -136.79 110.58
C LEU A 123 -10.13 -135.71 110.11
N LEU A 124 -9.57 -135.85 108.90
CA LEU A 124 -8.64 -134.88 108.33
C LEU A 124 -9.38 -133.57 107.98
N LEU A 125 -10.57 -133.68 107.39
CA LEU A 125 -11.41 -132.52 107.07
C LEU A 125 -11.90 -131.80 108.32
N ALA A 126 -12.30 -132.54 109.36
CA ALA A 126 -12.65 -131.95 110.65
C ALA A 126 -11.45 -131.25 111.31
N SER A 127 -10.25 -131.85 111.24
CA SER A 127 -9.02 -131.23 111.75
C SER A 127 -8.64 -129.96 110.98
N ILE A 128 -8.80 -129.95 109.66
CA ILE A 128 -8.58 -128.76 108.82
C ILE A 128 -9.58 -127.66 109.17
N ASP A 129 -10.87 -127.98 109.34
CA ASP A 129 -11.89 -126.96 109.64
C ASP A 129 -11.73 -126.41 111.08
N GLN A 130 -11.35 -127.25 112.04
CA GLN A 130 -11.03 -126.84 113.42
C GLN A 130 -9.78 -125.94 113.45
N LYS A 131 -8.69 -126.35 112.81
CA LYS A 131 -7.47 -125.52 112.72
C LYS A 131 -7.71 -124.24 111.91
N SER A 132 -8.56 -124.28 110.88
CA SER A 132 -8.95 -123.08 110.11
C SER A 132 -9.80 -122.12 110.95
N PHE A 133 -10.62 -122.63 111.87
CA PHE A 133 -11.41 -121.80 112.78
C PHE A 133 -10.51 -121.06 113.78
N GLU A 134 -9.48 -121.70 114.34
CA GLU A 134 -8.48 -121.04 115.21
C GLU A 134 -7.78 -119.86 114.50
N LEU A 135 -7.54 -119.98 113.19
CA LEU A 135 -6.86 -118.96 112.39
C LEU A 135 -7.82 -117.88 111.87
N SER A 136 -9.13 -118.08 111.98
CA SER A 136 -10.16 -117.19 111.45
C SER A 136 -10.18 -115.80 112.10
N PRO A 137 -9.97 -115.59 113.42
CA PRO A 137 -9.98 -114.24 114.00
C PRO A 137 -8.84 -113.34 113.49
N ILE A 138 -7.77 -113.92 112.95
CA ILE A 138 -6.54 -113.20 112.64
C ILE A 138 -6.65 -112.49 111.27
N PRO A 139 -6.50 -111.15 111.23
CA PRO A 139 -6.66 -110.39 110.00
C PRO A 139 -5.37 -110.39 109.16
N PHE A 140 -5.22 -111.36 108.24
CA PHE A 140 -4.03 -111.49 107.36
C PHE A 140 -3.64 -110.20 106.63
N LYS A 141 -4.60 -109.36 106.28
CA LYS A 141 -4.36 -108.05 105.64
C LYS A 141 -3.44 -107.12 106.46
N LEU A 142 -3.38 -107.25 107.78
CA LEU A 142 -2.52 -106.40 108.62
C LEU A 142 -1.02 -106.73 108.50
N ALA A 143 -0.66 -107.91 107.99
CA ALA A 143 0.74 -108.26 107.73
C ALA A 143 1.42 -107.37 106.67
N VAL A 144 0.64 -106.64 105.87
CA VAL A 144 1.15 -105.62 104.95
C VAL A 144 0.93 -104.22 105.53
N ASN A 145 2.01 -103.60 105.99
CA ASN A 145 1.98 -102.27 106.58
C ASN A 145 2.37 -101.18 105.56
N PHE A 146 1.37 -100.43 105.09
CA PHE A 146 1.59 -99.28 104.20
C PHE A 146 2.46 -98.17 104.82
N LYS A 147 2.50 -98.04 106.15
CA LYS A 147 3.35 -97.05 106.82
C LYS A 147 4.85 -97.32 106.60
N SER A 148 5.25 -98.55 106.25
CA SER A 148 6.65 -98.84 105.92
C SER A 148 7.14 -98.07 104.69
N ASN A 149 6.23 -97.68 103.79
CA ASN A 149 6.54 -96.91 102.59
C ASN A 149 6.87 -95.44 102.87
N LEU A 150 6.52 -94.90 104.06
CA LEU A 150 6.92 -93.55 104.48
C LEU A 150 8.45 -93.37 104.48
N LYS A 151 9.22 -94.44 104.70
CA LYS A 151 10.69 -94.39 104.62
C LYS A 151 11.19 -94.02 103.22
N TYR A 152 10.40 -94.25 102.17
CA TYR A 152 10.78 -93.89 100.79
C TYR A 152 10.39 -92.46 100.42
N LEU A 153 9.46 -91.82 101.14
CA LEU A 153 9.12 -90.40 100.94
C LEU A 153 10.32 -89.47 101.17
N LYS A 154 11.29 -89.85 102.01
CA LYS A 154 12.53 -89.08 102.19
C LYS A 154 13.33 -88.91 100.88
N TYR A 155 13.26 -89.88 99.97
CA TYR A 155 13.91 -89.77 98.65
C TYR A 155 13.13 -88.83 97.72
N ALA A 156 11.81 -88.77 97.85
CA ALA A 156 10.98 -87.79 97.13
C ALA A 156 11.17 -86.35 97.65
N ALA A 157 11.64 -86.17 98.89
CA ALA A 157 11.92 -84.85 99.45
C ALA A 157 13.13 -84.15 98.79
N ILE A 158 14.14 -84.90 98.33
CA ILE A 158 15.36 -84.33 97.71
C ILE A 158 15.03 -83.41 96.51
N PRO A 159 14.31 -83.87 95.47
CA PRO A 159 14.02 -83.01 94.33
C PRO A 159 13.02 -81.88 94.67
N VAL A 160 12.16 -82.05 95.67
CA VAL A 160 11.25 -80.99 96.16
C VAL A 160 12.03 -79.89 96.89
N VAL A 161 13.05 -80.24 97.69
CA VAL A 161 13.92 -79.27 98.35
C VAL A 161 14.74 -78.48 97.33
N ILE A 162 15.25 -79.12 96.28
CA ILE A 162 15.94 -78.42 95.18
C ILE A 162 15.01 -77.37 94.54
N LEU A 163 13.76 -77.73 94.26
CA LEU A 163 12.76 -76.78 93.73
C LEU A 163 12.45 -75.63 94.69
N LEU A 164 12.33 -75.90 96.00
CA LEU A 164 12.09 -74.86 97.00
C LEU A 164 13.29 -73.91 97.14
N VAL A 165 14.53 -74.41 97.14
CA VAL A 165 15.74 -73.59 97.18
C VAL A 165 15.82 -72.68 95.96
N VAL A 166 15.55 -73.21 94.76
CA VAL A 166 15.57 -72.40 93.54
C VAL A 166 14.41 -71.39 93.49
N PHE A 167 13.25 -71.74 94.05
CA PHE A 167 12.13 -70.80 94.19
C PHE A 167 12.44 -69.64 95.14
N PHE A 168 12.96 -69.92 96.34
CA PHE A 168 13.28 -68.88 97.33
C PHE A 168 14.50 -68.03 96.96
N THR A 169 15.44 -68.53 96.15
CA THR A 169 16.60 -67.76 95.67
C THR A 169 16.27 -66.86 94.46
N GLY A 170 15.03 -66.85 93.99
CA GLY A 170 14.60 -66.05 92.82
C GLY A 170 15.12 -66.56 91.48
N ASN A 171 15.79 -67.71 91.46
CA ASN A 171 16.43 -68.29 90.27
C ASN A 171 15.49 -69.24 89.49
N ILE A 172 14.18 -69.03 89.58
CA ILE A 172 13.17 -69.87 88.91
C ILE A 172 13.39 -69.95 87.38
N ASN A 173 14.00 -68.91 86.80
CA ASN A 173 14.34 -68.83 85.38
C ASN A 173 15.36 -69.90 84.94
N TRP A 174 16.20 -70.43 85.85
CA TRP A 174 17.19 -71.46 85.52
C TRP A 174 16.53 -72.75 85.02
N PHE A 175 15.36 -73.09 85.58
CA PHE A 175 14.57 -74.23 85.13
C PHE A 175 13.47 -73.84 84.14
N SER A 176 12.85 -72.65 84.26
CA SER A 176 11.77 -72.20 83.38
C SER A 176 12.24 -71.96 81.93
N ASP A 177 13.37 -71.27 81.74
CA ASP A 177 13.88 -70.98 80.40
C ASP A 177 14.55 -72.21 79.78
N SER A 178 15.24 -73.02 80.60
CA SER A 178 15.82 -74.29 80.17
C SER A 178 14.73 -75.29 79.79
N TYR A 179 13.60 -75.33 80.50
CA TYR A 179 12.42 -76.12 80.11
C TYR A 179 11.89 -75.72 78.74
N LYS A 180 11.70 -74.41 78.49
CA LYS A 180 11.27 -73.91 77.17
C LYS A 180 12.25 -74.29 76.06
N ARG A 181 13.56 -74.25 76.32
CA ARG A 181 14.61 -74.61 75.36
C ARG A 181 14.71 -76.11 75.09
N VAL A 182 14.56 -76.96 76.10
CA VAL A 182 14.58 -78.42 75.94
C VAL A 182 13.31 -78.93 75.23
N VAL A 183 12.14 -78.36 75.54
CA VAL A 183 10.88 -78.75 74.89
C VAL A 183 10.82 -78.24 73.44
N HIS A 184 11.24 -76.99 73.19
CA HIS A 184 11.40 -76.45 71.85
C HIS A 184 12.82 -76.67 71.33
N TYR A 185 13.28 -77.92 71.33
CA TYR A 185 14.64 -78.28 70.92
C TYR A 185 15.00 -77.90 69.47
N LYS A 186 14.02 -77.50 68.63
CA LYS A 186 14.21 -77.08 67.23
C LYS A 186 14.42 -75.56 67.03
N THR A 187 14.21 -74.73 68.04
CA THR A 187 14.37 -73.26 67.96
C THR A 187 15.75 -72.80 68.43
N ALA A 188 16.41 -71.93 67.64
CA ALA A 188 17.71 -71.33 67.96
C ALA A 188 17.54 -70.12 68.91
N TYR A 189 18.33 -70.06 69.98
CA TYR A 189 18.32 -68.97 70.96
C TYR A 189 19.75 -68.41 71.11
N GLU A 190 19.92 -67.09 70.99
CA GLU A 190 21.18 -66.35 71.13
C GLU A 190 21.12 -65.37 72.34
N PRO A 191 22.26 -65.03 72.99
CA PRO A 191 22.28 -64.14 74.16
C PRO A 191 22.04 -62.66 73.79
N PRO A 192 21.47 -61.82 74.69
CA PRO A 192 21.12 -60.43 74.38
C PRO A 192 22.37 -59.53 74.22
N ALA A 193 22.40 -58.74 73.14
CA ALA A 193 23.50 -57.83 72.77
C ALA A 193 23.53 -56.52 73.60
N PRO A 194 24.71 -55.91 73.84
CA PRO A 194 24.90 -54.74 74.73
C PRO A 194 24.32 -53.41 74.24
N PHE A 195 24.07 -53.24 72.93
CA PHE A 195 23.40 -52.08 72.33
C PHE A 195 22.84 -52.44 70.94
N GLN A 196 21.97 -51.59 70.38
CA GLN A 196 21.39 -51.73 69.03
C GLN A 196 21.64 -50.48 68.18
N PHE A 197 21.83 -50.68 66.87
CA PHE A 197 21.92 -49.60 65.87
C PHE A 197 20.55 -49.22 65.32
N PHE A 198 20.27 -47.92 65.29
CA PHE A 198 19.10 -47.30 64.66
C PHE A 198 19.57 -46.39 63.52
N VAL A 199 19.06 -46.64 62.32
CA VAL A 199 19.22 -45.70 61.20
C VAL A 199 18.13 -44.64 61.32
N VAL A 200 18.52 -43.38 61.38
CA VAL A 200 17.63 -42.24 61.72
C VAL A 200 16.96 -41.64 60.48
N ASN A 201 17.49 -41.90 59.28
CA ASN A 201 16.90 -41.43 58.02
C ASN A 201 15.46 -41.99 57.85
N GLU A 202 14.49 -41.11 57.57
CA GLU A 202 13.09 -41.49 57.32
C GLU A 202 12.94 -42.41 56.09
N ASN A 203 13.78 -42.19 55.07
CA ASN A 203 13.91 -43.03 53.89
C ASN A 203 15.38 -43.23 53.50
N LEU A 204 15.68 -44.37 52.88
CA LEU A 204 17.01 -44.73 52.40
C LEU A 204 17.09 -44.59 50.88
N ASN A 205 16.71 -43.42 50.38
CA ASN A 205 16.74 -43.10 48.95
C ASN A 205 17.86 -42.10 48.67
N ALA A 206 18.87 -42.51 47.92
CA ALA A 206 19.92 -41.62 47.43
C ALA A 206 19.60 -41.17 46.00
N LEU A 207 19.90 -39.92 45.69
CA LEU A 207 19.85 -39.42 44.31
C LEU A 207 21.17 -39.74 43.63
N GLU A 208 21.11 -40.22 42.38
CA GLU A 208 22.29 -40.42 41.52
C GLU A 208 23.17 -39.16 41.51
N ASP A 209 24.49 -39.35 41.64
CA ASP A 209 25.52 -38.29 41.64
C ASP A 209 25.41 -37.19 42.73
N LYS A 210 24.58 -37.40 43.77
CA LYS A 210 24.55 -36.56 44.99
C LYS A 210 24.96 -37.35 46.22
N ASP A 211 25.67 -36.68 47.13
CA ASP A 211 26.11 -37.30 48.38
C ASP A 211 24.91 -37.67 49.27
N PHE A 212 24.88 -38.91 49.74
CA PHE A 212 23.83 -39.40 50.65
C PHE A 212 24.41 -39.51 52.07
N LYS A 213 23.89 -38.68 52.99
CA LYS A 213 24.29 -38.69 54.40
C LYS A 213 23.43 -39.68 55.18
N LEU A 214 24.06 -40.77 55.63
CA LEU A 214 23.49 -41.74 56.53
C LEU A 214 23.69 -41.30 57.98
N LEU A 215 22.60 -41.22 58.75
CA LEU A 215 22.59 -40.89 60.17
C LEU A 215 22.26 -42.14 60.98
N VAL A 216 23.09 -42.45 61.96
CA VAL A 216 23.02 -43.67 62.77
C VAL A 216 23.08 -43.30 64.25
N ARG A 217 22.21 -43.90 65.06
CA ARG A 217 22.17 -43.74 66.51
C ARG A 217 22.26 -45.09 67.20
N THR A 218 23.02 -45.19 68.29
CA THR A 218 23.10 -46.40 69.11
C THR A 218 22.33 -46.24 70.41
N SER A 219 21.55 -47.26 70.81
CA SER A 219 20.82 -47.29 72.10
C SER A 219 21.12 -48.58 72.85
N GLY A 220 21.57 -48.48 74.12
CA GLY A 220 21.97 -49.62 74.94
C GLY A 220 22.71 -49.20 76.21
N SER A 221 23.18 -50.17 77.00
CA SER A 221 23.91 -49.92 78.26
C SER A 221 25.35 -49.47 78.04
N ILE A 222 25.87 -49.59 76.82
CA ILE A 222 27.22 -49.20 76.40
C ILE A 222 27.13 -48.46 75.06
N VAL A 223 27.76 -47.28 74.97
CA VAL A 223 27.91 -46.54 73.71
C VAL A 223 29.27 -46.90 73.11
N PRO A 224 29.33 -47.43 71.87
CA PRO A 224 30.61 -47.75 71.23
C PRO A 224 31.41 -46.48 70.94
N GLU A 225 32.73 -46.51 71.15
CA GLU A 225 33.62 -45.37 70.87
C GLU A 225 33.87 -45.21 69.35
N ASN A 226 33.91 -46.33 68.63
CA ASN A 226 34.05 -46.36 67.17
C ASN A 226 32.97 -47.27 66.57
N ALA A 227 32.16 -46.74 65.66
CA ALA A 227 31.25 -47.53 64.84
C ALA A 227 31.81 -47.64 63.42
N GLN A 228 31.61 -48.79 62.79
CA GLN A 228 32.02 -49.08 61.42
C GLN A 228 30.81 -49.39 60.55
N ILE A 229 30.93 -49.07 59.26
CA ILE A 229 29.99 -49.45 58.22
C ILE A 229 30.71 -50.38 57.24
N VAL A 230 30.06 -51.49 56.89
CA VAL A 230 30.57 -52.51 55.97
C VAL A 230 29.66 -52.56 54.75
N TYR A 231 30.21 -52.31 53.57
CA TYR A 231 29.52 -52.42 52.28
C TYR A 231 30.54 -52.69 51.17
N ASN A 232 30.16 -53.38 50.09
CA ASN A 232 31.05 -53.77 48.99
C ASN A 232 32.34 -54.49 49.44
N ASP A 233 32.25 -55.34 50.47
CA ASP A 233 33.39 -56.06 51.10
C ASP A 233 34.48 -55.15 51.71
N GLU A 234 34.20 -53.86 51.88
CA GLU A 234 35.08 -52.87 52.52
C GLU A 234 34.47 -52.35 53.83
N THR A 235 35.33 -51.96 54.77
CA THR A 235 34.94 -51.49 56.10
C THR A 235 35.44 -50.06 56.32
N TYR A 236 34.52 -49.16 56.65
CA TYR A 236 34.80 -47.75 56.91
C TYR A 236 34.38 -47.35 58.33
N TYR A 237 35.07 -46.39 58.93
CA TYR A 237 34.65 -45.81 60.22
C TYR A 237 33.58 -44.73 60.00
N LEU A 238 32.53 -44.75 60.83
CA LEU A 238 31.55 -43.67 60.89
C LEU A 238 32.12 -42.49 61.69
N GLN A 239 31.79 -41.27 61.27
CA GLN A 239 32.16 -40.06 61.98
C GLN A 239 31.21 -39.82 63.15
N GLN A 240 31.73 -39.71 64.37
CA GLN A 240 30.91 -39.42 65.54
C GLN A 240 30.55 -37.93 65.59
N THR A 241 29.25 -37.61 65.65
CA THR A 241 28.74 -36.23 65.73
C THR A 241 28.15 -35.87 67.10
N GLY A 242 27.84 -36.88 67.92
CA GLY A 242 27.33 -36.74 69.28
C GLY A 242 27.50 -38.02 70.09
N VAL A 243 27.10 -38.01 71.37
CA VAL A 243 27.17 -39.22 72.22
C VAL A 243 26.19 -40.26 71.69
N GLY A 244 26.71 -41.34 71.10
CA GLY A 244 25.92 -42.39 70.46
C GLY A 244 25.28 -42.00 69.13
N GLU A 245 25.74 -40.92 68.49
CA GLU A 245 25.30 -40.46 67.17
C GLU A 245 26.48 -40.44 66.20
N PHE A 246 26.27 -41.07 65.04
CA PHE A 246 27.27 -41.33 64.03
C PHE A 246 26.72 -40.96 62.65
N GLU A 247 27.61 -40.51 61.77
CA GLU A 247 27.26 -40.22 60.38
C GLU A 247 28.26 -40.83 59.40
N TYR A 248 27.77 -41.18 58.23
CA TYR A 248 28.59 -41.60 57.10
C TYR A 248 28.03 -40.98 55.82
N VAL A 249 28.91 -40.50 54.95
CA VAL A 249 28.52 -39.89 53.67
C VAL A 249 28.91 -40.84 52.55
N PHE A 250 27.91 -41.37 51.85
CA PHE A 250 28.14 -42.07 50.59
C PHE A 250 28.34 -41.01 49.51
N SER A 251 29.57 -40.87 49.02
CA SER A 251 29.89 -39.93 47.95
C SER A 251 29.34 -40.42 46.61
N LYS A 252 28.38 -39.68 46.04
CA LYS A 252 27.81 -39.90 44.70
C LYS A 252 27.55 -41.38 44.34
N PRO A 253 26.60 -42.06 45.02
CA PRO A 253 26.31 -43.46 44.77
C PRO A 253 25.76 -43.64 43.34
N LYS A 254 26.26 -44.68 42.66
CA LYS A 254 25.88 -45.03 41.27
C LYS A 254 25.06 -46.30 41.15
N ASP A 255 25.06 -47.12 42.19
CA ASP A 255 24.33 -48.38 42.29
C ASP A 255 23.65 -48.48 43.66
N GLU A 256 22.70 -49.40 43.83
CA GLU A 256 22.11 -49.68 45.14
C GLU A 256 23.16 -50.23 46.11
N ILE A 257 23.32 -49.57 47.26
CA ILE A 257 24.35 -49.95 48.24
C ILE A 257 23.71 -50.68 49.41
N THR A 258 24.05 -51.96 49.56
CA THR A 258 23.68 -52.74 50.75
C THR A 258 24.80 -52.68 51.78
N PHE A 259 24.48 -52.18 52.97
CA PHE A 259 25.44 -51.96 54.05
C PHE A 259 25.00 -52.61 55.36
N ARG A 260 25.97 -52.87 56.24
CA ARG A 260 25.78 -53.31 57.63
C ARG A 260 26.57 -52.39 58.56
N LEU A 261 26.07 -52.20 59.77
CA LEU A 261 26.77 -51.44 60.81
C LEU A 261 27.39 -52.43 61.78
N ALA A 262 28.64 -52.20 62.17
CA ALA A 262 29.38 -53.05 63.09
C ALA A 262 30.08 -52.18 64.14
N ALA A 263 29.98 -52.54 65.41
CA ALA A 263 30.84 -51.99 66.45
C ALA A 263 31.03 -53.05 67.54
N ASN A 264 32.27 -53.24 67.98
CA ASN A 264 32.65 -54.35 68.86
C ASN A 264 32.15 -55.69 68.28
N ASP A 265 31.38 -56.47 69.04
CA ASP A 265 30.79 -57.76 68.62
C ASP A 265 29.33 -57.66 68.15
N VAL A 266 28.79 -56.45 67.96
CA VAL A 266 27.40 -56.21 67.54
C VAL A 266 27.34 -55.80 66.08
N THR A 267 26.63 -56.58 65.27
CA THR A 267 26.32 -56.26 63.86
C THR A 267 24.84 -55.98 63.67
N SER A 268 24.50 -54.92 62.92
CA SER A 268 23.12 -54.64 62.54
C SER A 268 22.60 -55.61 61.48
N LYS A 269 21.27 -55.61 61.30
CA LYS A 269 20.65 -56.12 60.07
C LYS A 269 21.19 -55.36 58.85
N PRO A 270 21.21 -55.99 57.66
CA PRO A 270 21.53 -55.28 56.42
C PRO A 270 20.48 -54.21 56.11
N TYR A 271 20.94 -53.06 55.64
CA TYR A 271 20.14 -51.96 55.12
C TYR A 271 20.55 -51.72 53.67
N THR A 272 19.61 -51.26 52.84
CA THR A 272 19.88 -50.98 51.42
C THR A 272 19.50 -49.53 51.13
N VAL A 273 20.45 -48.77 50.62
CA VAL A 273 20.20 -47.45 50.03
C VAL A 273 19.76 -47.67 48.59
N LYS A 274 18.50 -47.34 48.30
CA LYS A 274 17.95 -47.38 46.94
C LYS A 274 18.41 -46.17 46.16
N LEU A 275 18.80 -46.38 44.91
CA LEU A 275 19.17 -45.31 44.01
C LEU A 275 17.94 -44.80 43.26
N ILE A 276 17.69 -43.51 43.34
CA ILE A 276 16.72 -42.82 42.48
C ILE A 276 17.52 -42.18 41.35
N GLU A 277 17.30 -42.71 40.14
CA GLU A 277 17.86 -42.14 38.91
C GLU A 277 17.38 -40.70 38.72
N VAL A 278 18.31 -39.84 38.33
CA VAL A 278 18.05 -38.41 38.17
C VAL A 278 17.71 -38.11 36.71
N PRO A 279 16.54 -37.50 36.41
CA PRO A 279 16.21 -37.14 35.05
C PRO A 279 17.17 -36.05 34.58
N SER A 280 17.90 -36.30 33.49
CA SER A 280 18.95 -35.42 32.99
C SER A 280 18.89 -35.24 31.48
N LEU A 281 19.16 -34.03 31.02
CA LEU A 281 19.25 -33.70 29.60
C LEU A 281 20.63 -34.10 29.02
N LEU A 282 20.63 -34.98 28.01
CA LEU A 282 21.85 -35.47 27.34
C LEU A 282 22.22 -34.66 26.10
N ASP A 283 21.24 -34.33 25.27
CA ASP A 283 21.44 -33.58 24.02
C ASP A 283 20.33 -32.55 23.84
N PHE A 284 20.71 -31.40 23.29
CA PHE A 284 19.84 -30.27 23.05
C PHE A 284 20.08 -29.76 21.63
N GLN A 285 19.05 -29.81 20.79
CA GLN A 285 19.09 -29.27 19.43
C GLN A 285 17.88 -28.37 19.20
N MET A 286 18.11 -27.20 18.63
CA MET A 286 17.09 -26.24 18.25
C MET A 286 17.16 -26.03 16.74
N ILE A 287 16.09 -26.39 16.04
CA ILE A 287 15.96 -26.21 14.59
C ILE A 287 15.15 -24.94 14.37
N LEU A 288 15.75 -24.00 13.66
CA LEU A 288 15.19 -22.70 13.32
C LEU A 288 14.74 -22.73 11.86
N ASP A 289 13.43 -22.86 11.65
CA ASP A 289 12.77 -22.79 10.35
C ASP A 289 12.32 -21.34 10.11
N TYR A 290 13.08 -20.63 9.27
CA TYR A 290 12.90 -19.20 9.05
C TYR A 290 11.77 -18.92 8.05
N PRO A 291 11.01 -17.82 8.20
CA PRO A 291 9.97 -17.47 7.24
C PRO A 291 10.55 -17.31 5.82
N ALA A 292 9.90 -17.91 4.82
CA ALA A 292 10.39 -17.98 3.45
C ALA A 292 10.70 -16.60 2.82
N TYR A 293 9.94 -15.56 3.18
CA TYR A 293 10.13 -14.20 2.67
C TYR A 293 11.49 -13.58 3.08
N THR A 294 12.08 -14.04 4.19
CA THR A 294 13.39 -13.57 4.67
C THR A 294 14.58 -14.09 3.84
N LYS A 295 14.35 -15.10 2.98
CA LYS A 295 15.37 -15.79 2.17
C LYS A 295 16.55 -16.38 2.98
N LYS A 296 16.39 -16.53 4.31
CA LYS A 296 17.39 -17.19 5.17
C LYS A 296 17.28 -18.71 5.03
N GLN A 297 18.41 -19.38 5.15
CA GLN A 297 18.45 -20.85 5.22
C GLN A 297 18.24 -21.30 6.66
N ASP A 298 17.46 -22.37 6.83
CA ASP A 298 17.21 -22.97 8.14
C ASP A 298 18.51 -23.33 8.86
N GLU A 299 18.54 -23.07 10.16
CA GLU A 299 19.71 -23.26 11.00
C GLU A 299 19.44 -24.30 12.09
N VAL A 300 20.45 -25.12 12.41
CA VAL A 300 20.38 -26.08 13.52
C VAL A 300 21.43 -25.71 14.56
N LEU A 301 20.96 -25.21 15.69
CA LEU A 301 21.80 -24.87 16.83
C LEU A 301 21.88 -26.07 17.79
N LYS A 302 23.10 -26.46 18.15
CA LYS A 302 23.37 -27.56 19.08
C LYS A 302 23.88 -27.03 20.40
N SER A 303 23.39 -27.59 21.50
CA SER A 303 23.83 -27.31 22.87
C SER A 303 23.66 -25.85 23.34
N THR A 304 22.80 -25.05 22.69
CA THR A 304 22.43 -23.69 23.13
C THR A 304 20.93 -23.47 23.02
N GLY A 305 20.26 -23.16 24.14
CA GLY A 305 18.84 -22.80 24.11
C GLY A 305 18.56 -21.33 23.76
N ASN A 306 19.61 -20.52 23.55
CA ASN A 306 19.47 -19.11 23.18
C ASN A 306 19.62 -18.92 21.67
N ALA A 307 18.80 -18.06 21.08
CA ALA A 307 18.90 -17.66 19.68
C ALA A 307 18.32 -16.27 19.43
N VAL A 308 18.78 -15.64 18.35
CA VAL A 308 18.20 -14.39 17.82
C VAL A 308 17.58 -14.70 16.47
N VAL A 309 16.26 -14.54 16.34
CA VAL A 309 15.51 -14.97 15.16
C VAL A 309 14.58 -13.87 14.63
N PRO A 310 14.28 -13.83 13.32
CA PRO A 310 13.21 -13.01 12.79
C PRO A 310 11.84 -13.38 13.35
N GLU A 311 10.92 -12.42 13.40
CA GLU A 311 9.52 -12.65 13.76
C GLU A 311 8.86 -13.72 12.88
N GLY A 312 8.07 -14.61 13.48
CA GLY A 312 7.37 -15.68 12.77
C GLY A 312 8.20 -16.94 12.51
N THR A 313 9.47 -16.99 12.97
CA THR A 313 10.31 -18.20 12.91
C THR A 313 9.65 -19.35 13.68
N ASN A 314 9.61 -20.52 13.07
CA ASN A 314 9.13 -21.73 13.71
C ASN A 314 10.30 -22.46 14.39
N VAL A 315 10.28 -22.49 15.73
CA VAL A 315 11.36 -23.07 16.53
C VAL A 315 10.95 -24.46 16.95
N SER A 316 11.76 -25.45 16.57
CA SER A 316 11.57 -26.85 16.97
C SER A 316 12.67 -27.30 17.92
N TRP A 317 12.30 -27.68 19.13
CA TRP A 317 13.22 -28.22 20.14
C TRP A 317 13.24 -29.74 20.03
N LYS A 318 14.44 -30.30 19.84
CA LYS A 318 14.70 -31.74 19.87
C LYS A 318 15.70 -32.05 20.97
N LEU A 319 15.24 -32.80 21.95
CA LEU A 319 15.97 -33.11 23.17
C LEU A 319 16.21 -34.62 23.26
N LYS A 320 17.33 -35.03 23.84
CA LYS A 320 17.50 -36.39 24.36
C LYS A 320 17.70 -36.32 25.86
N ALA A 321 16.96 -37.12 26.62
CA ALA A 321 17.05 -37.11 28.07
C ALA A 321 17.12 -38.53 28.63
N LYS A 322 17.96 -38.75 29.65
CA LYS A 322 18.10 -40.01 30.37
C LYS A 322 17.12 -40.04 31.53
N SER A 323 16.58 -41.23 31.83
CA SER A 323 15.76 -41.49 33.03
C SER A 323 14.63 -40.47 33.23
N THR A 324 14.06 -40.00 32.12
CA THR A 324 13.07 -38.91 32.03
C THR A 324 11.78 -39.44 31.39
N THR A 325 10.63 -39.15 32.01
CA THR A 325 9.31 -39.51 31.47
C THR A 325 8.64 -38.33 30.80
N GLN A 326 8.87 -37.12 31.29
CA GLN A 326 8.23 -35.89 30.79
C GLN A 326 9.24 -34.74 30.75
N VAL A 327 9.13 -33.91 29.73
CA VAL A 327 9.82 -32.62 29.65
C VAL A 327 8.78 -31.53 29.44
N HIS A 328 8.87 -30.47 30.25
CA HIS A 328 8.03 -29.28 30.16
C HIS A 328 8.86 -28.09 29.68
N LEU A 329 8.31 -27.32 28.75
CA LEU A 329 8.76 -25.96 28.44
C LEU A 329 7.87 -24.98 29.20
N TYR A 330 8.42 -24.33 30.21
CA TYR A 330 7.76 -23.26 30.94
C TYR A 330 8.05 -21.92 30.27
N ALA A 331 7.05 -21.32 29.64
CA ALA A 331 7.06 -19.93 29.20
C ALA A 331 5.83 -19.22 29.81
N THR A 332 5.28 -18.20 29.13
CA THR A 332 3.98 -17.63 29.50
C THR A 332 2.90 -18.70 29.62
N ASP A 333 2.93 -19.68 28.71
CA ASP A 333 2.17 -20.92 28.77
C ASP A 333 3.14 -22.11 28.89
N THR A 334 2.67 -23.17 29.54
CA THR A 334 3.45 -24.42 29.65
C THR A 334 3.16 -25.31 28.45
N ILE A 335 4.22 -25.73 27.75
CA ILE A 335 4.13 -26.65 26.60
C ILE A 335 4.75 -27.99 27.01
N LEU A 336 4.02 -29.07 26.78
CA LEU A 336 4.50 -30.43 27.01
C LEU A 336 5.22 -30.95 25.75
N PHE A 337 6.36 -31.60 25.93
CA PHE A 337 7.04 -32.29 24.83
C PHE A 337 6.37 -33.61 24.50
N SER A 338 6.31 -33.94 23.21
CA SER A 338 5.97 -35.30 22.76
C SER A 338 7.19 -36.21 22.94
N LYS A 339 6.99 -37.38 23.54
CA LYS A 339 8.03 -38.38 23.81
C LYS A 339 8.05 -39.45 22.72
N ASP A 340 9.23 -39.73 22.19
CA ASP A 340 9.53 -40.85 21.29
C ASP A 340 10.81 -41.55 21.78
N ASN A 341 10.65 -42.66 22.51
CA ASN A 341 11.74 -43.33 23.25
C ASN A 341 12.48 -42.36 24.20
N ASP A 342 13.78 -42.14 23.98
CA ASP A 342 14.60 -41.20 24.76
C ASP A 342 14.66 -39.79 24.15
N ALA A 343 13.94 -39.57 23.03
CA ALA A 343 13.86 -38.28 22.36
C ALA A 343 12.55 -37.55 22.72
N PHE A 344 12.66 -36.24 22.91
CA PHE A 344 11.53 -35.37 23.19
C PHE A 344 11.51 -34.24 22.16
N GLN A 345 10.34 -33.98 21.58
CA GLN A 345 10.18 -32.91 20.60
C GLN A 345 8.94 -32.05 20.84
N THR A 346 9.09 -30.76 20.55
CA THR A 346 7.99 -29.80 20.47
C THR A 346 8.36 -28.66 19.52
N SER A 347 7.37 -27.91 19.05
CA SER A 347 7.58 -26.77 18.16
C SER A 347 6.65 -25.62 18.52
N LYS A 348 7.12 -24.39 18.35
CA LYS A 348 6.34 -23.18 18.54
C LYS A 348 6.80 -22.11 17.57
N GLN A 349 5.85 -21.43 16.94
CA GLN A 349 6.10 -20.23 16.18
C GLN A 349 6.23 -19.02 17.13
N VAL A 350 7.31 -18.25 16.99
CA VAL A 350 7.67 -17.18 17.93
C VAL A 350 7.48 -15.81 17.27
N PHE A 351 6.67 -14.95 17.90
CA PHE A 351 6.36 -13.59 17.40
C PHE A 351 6.94 -12.47 18.27
N ASN A 352 7.21 -12.74 19.54
CA ASN A 352 7.80 -11.79 20.49
C ASN A 352 8.90 -12.50 21.29
N ASN A 353 9.77 -11.73 21.94
CA ASN A 353 10.84 -12.27 22.78
C ASN A 353 10.30 -13.32 23.76
N LEU A 354 10.90 -14.50 23.75
CA LEU A 354 10.44 -15.66 24.51
C LEU A 354 11.49 -16.06 25.53
N ASN A 355 11.22 -15.76 26.80
CA ASN A 355 11.91 -16.36 27.91
C ASN A 355 11.25 -17.69 28.24
N TYR A 356 12.02 -18.76 28.27
CA TYR A 356 11.50 -20.09 28.59
C TYR A 356 12.48 -20.88 29.46
N SER A 357 11.96 -21.86 30.18
CA SER A 357 12.78 -22.82 30.90
C SER A 357 12.38 -24.24 30.58
N LEU A 358 13.36 -25.13 30.49
CA LEU A 358 13.14 -26.55 30.23
C LEU A 358 13.27 -27.31 31.53
N SER A 359 12.28 -28.14 31.84
CA SER A 359 12.30 -28.97 33.03
C SER A 359 12.08 -30.44 32.77
N THR A 360 12.96 -31.28 33.31
CA THR A 360 12.90 -32.73 33.20
C THR A 360 12.23 -33.35 34.43
N SER A 361 11.40 -34.36 34.21
CA SER A 361 10.67 -35.08 35.25
C SER A 361 10.67 -36.59 35.00
N ASN A 362 10.66 -37.37 36.08
CA ASN A 362 10.38 -38.80 36.07
C ASN A 362 9.35 -39.17 37.16
N GLU A 363 9.13 -40.47 37.40
CA GLU A 363 8.13 -40.93 38.38
C GLU A 363 8.44 -40.48 39.82
N ASN A 364 9.72 -40.33 40.16
CA ASN A 364 10.18 -40.03 41.52
C ASN A 364 10.49 -38.54 41.72
N LEU A 365 10.93 -37.85 40.68
CA LEU A 365 11.41 -36.47 40.70
C LEU A 365 10.65 -35.63 39.67
N LYS A 366 9.87 -34.66 40.16
CA LYS A 366 9.17 -33.69 39.32
C LYS A 366 9.96 -32.40 39.23
N ASN A 367 10.03 -31.83 38.02
CA ASN A 367 10.68 -30.56 37.70
C ASN A 367 12.10 -30.41 38.28
N TYR A 368 12.92 -31.44 38.12
CA TYR A 368 14.19 -31.55 38.84
C TYR A 368 15.30 -30.69 38.22
N GLU A 369 15.63 -30.94 36.95
CA GLU A 369 16.53 -30.07 36.20
C GLU A 369 15.70 -28.92 35.64
N ASN A 370 16.16 -27.67 35.76
CA ASN A 370 15.48 -26.50 35.23
C ASN A 370 16.50 -25.55 34.60
N LEU A 371 16.49 -25.46 33.27
CA LEU A 371 17.45 -24.67 32.49
C LEU A 371 16.73 -23.50 31.82
N GLY A 372 17.14 -22.27 32.13
CA GLY A 372 16.56 -21.04 31.57
C GLY A 372 17.24 -20.56 30.30
N PHE A 373 16.45 -20.14 29.32
CA PHE A 373 16.88 -19.70 28.01
C PHE A 373 16.03 -18.54 27.48
N THR A 374 16.54 -17.85 26.47
CA THR A 374 15.88 -16.71 25.84
C THR A 374 16.00 -16.77 24.32
N ILE A 375 14.88 -16.56 23.63
CA ILE A 375 14.85 -16.31 22.18
C ILE A 375 14.51 -14.83 21.97
N ASP A 376 15.45 -14.08 21.41
CA ASP A 376 15.25 -12.69 21.03
C ASP A 376 14.66 -12.62 19.61
N VAL A 377 13.55 -11.90 19.47
CA VAL A 377 12.86 -11.74 18.20
C VAL A 377 13.17 -10.36 17.61
N ILE A 378 13.72 -10.35 16.39
CA ILE A 378 13.89 -9.13 15.61
C ILE A 378 12.63 -8.94 14.75
N LYS A 379 11.89 -7.88 15.04
CA LYS A 379 10.73 -7.48 14.24
C LYS A 379 11.17 -6.93 12.89
N ASP A 380 10.35 -7.22 11.91
CA ASP A 380 10.48 -6.76 10.53
C ASP A 380 10.13 -5.25 10.43
N ALA A 381 10.97 -4.48 9.75
CA ALA A 381 10.83 -3.02 9.65
C ALA A 381 9.67 -2.62 8.70
N TYR A 382 9.38 -1.32 8.63
CA TYR A 382 8.57 -0.78 7.54
C TYR A 382 9.50 -0.38 6.39
N PRO A 383 9.05 -0.50 5.12
CA PRO A 383 9.86 -0.08 3.99
C PRO A 383 10.08 1.43 4.01
N GLU A 384 11.27 1.88 3.61
CA GLU A 384 11.60 3.30 3.45
C GLU A 384 11.36 3.71 1.98
N LEU A 385 10.63 4.81 1.77
CA LEU A 385 10.27 5.36 0.46
C LEU A 385 10.67 6.83 0.38
N ASN A 386 11.54 7.17 -0.58
CA ASN A 386 11.94 8.54 -0.85
C ASN A 386 11.61 8.92 -2.30
N ILE A 387 10.82 9.98 -2.49
CA ILE A 387 10.39 10.47 -3.79
C ILE A 387 10.90 11.89 -4.01
N LYS A 388 11.51 12.13 -5.17
CA LYS A 388 11.83 13.47 -5.69
C LYS A 388 10.93 13.75 -6.91
N MET A 389 10.38 14.96 -6.98
CA MET A 389 9.54 15.42 -8.07
C MET A 389 10.20 16.61 -8.75
N GLU A 390 10.25 16.60 -10.09
CA GLU A 390 10.74 17.69 -10.93
C GLU A 390 9.80 17.93 -12.12
N LYS A 391 9.89 19.13 -12.70
CA LYS A 391 9.16 19.51 -13.93
C LYS A 391 10.16 19.83 -15.03
N ASP A 392 9.81 19.52 -16.27
CA ASP A 392 10.60 19.94 -17.42
C ASP A 392 10.42 21.45 -17.65
N SER A 393 11.49 22.14 -18.01
CA SER A 393 11.46 23.53 -18.45
C SER A 393 10.66 23.76 -19.73
N LEU A 394 10.59 22.75 -20.62
CA LEU A 394 9.86 22.80 -21.89
C LEU A 394 8.44 22.24 -21.76
N ASP A 395 8.23 21.32 -20.81
CA ASP A 395 6.93 20.73 -20.51
C ASP A 395 6.60 20.89 -19.01
N LEU A 396 5.93 22.00 -18.72
CA LEU A 396 5.47 22.34 -17.36
C LEU A 396 4.22 21.54 -16.93
N GLN A 397 3.61 20.78 -17.86
CA GLN A 397 2.39 20.03 -17.65
C GLN A 397 2.64 18.53 -17.42
N THR A 398 3.89 18.09 -17.28
CA THR A 398 4.24 16.72 -16.85
C THR A 398 5.10 16.75 -15.59
N LEU A 399 4.75 15.94 -14.59
CA LEU A 399 5.55 15.73 -13.39
C LEU A 399 6.44 14.50 -13.56
N TYR A 400 7.72 14.64 -13.32
CA TYR A 400 8.68 13.54 -13.31
C TYR A 400 9.02 13.14 -11.88
N PHE A 401 8.96 11.84 -11.59
CA PHE A 401 9.22 11.30 -10.27
C PHE A 401 10.40 10.34 -10.31
N TYR A 402 11.35 10.56 -9.41
CA TYR A 402 12.43 9.62 -9.10
C TYR A 402 12.21 9.09 -7.68
N GLY A 403 12.04 7.78 -7.57
CA GLY A 403 11.78 7.10 -6.31
C GLY A 403 12.88 6.12 -5.96
N GLN A 404 13.30 6.14 -4.70
CA GLN A 404 14.19 5.15 -4.09
C GLN A 404 13.42 4.41 -2.99
N ILE A 405 13.47 3.09 -3.04
CA ILE A 405 12.87 2.22 -2.03
C ILE A 405 13.93 1.33 -1.39
N SER A 406 13.90 1.22 -0.06
CA SER A 406 14.78 0.32 0.71
C SER A 406 14.02 -0.44 1.79
N ASP A 407 14.34 -1.72 1.97
CA ASP A 407 13.76 -2.61 2.97
C ASP A 407 14.74 -3.69 3.45
N ASP A 408 14.47 -4.32 4.59
CA ASP A 408 15.34 -5.34 5.19
C ASP A 408 15.19 -6.73 4.57
N TYR A 409 14.01 -7.10 4.04
CA TYR A 409 13.73 -8.38 3.38
C TYR A 409 13.16 -8.27 1.96
N GLY A 410 12.74 -7.07 1.53
CA GLY A 410 12.38 -6.72 0.15
C GLY A 410 10.91 -6.36 -0.02
N PHE A 411 10.54 -5.98 -1.24
CA PHE A 411 9.21 -5.45 -1.55
C PHE A 411 8.32 -6.44 -2.27
N SER A 412 7.00 -6.33 -2.09
CA SER A 412 6.01 -7.08 -2.84
C SER A 412 5.37 -6.26 -3.96
N LYS A 413 5.08 -4.98 -3.70
CA LYS A 413 4.32 -4.12 -4.62
C LYS A 413 4.73 -2.66 -4.50
N LEU A 414 4.74 -1.95 -5.64
CA LEU A 414 4.88 -0.51 -5.72
C LEU A 414 3.81 0.03 -6.66
N GLU A 415 3.04 1.01 -6.18
CA GLU A 415 1.94 1.60 -6.92
C GLU A 415 2.00 3.12 -6.86
N MET A 416 1.60 3.75 -7.97
CA MET A 416 1.18 5.14 -7.99
C MET A 416 -0.34 5.18 -7.90
N VAL A 417 -0.86 5.85 -6.88
CA VAL A 417 -2.30 6.02 -6.65
C VAL A 417 -2.67 7.46 -6.99
N TYR A 418 -3.71 7.67 -7.79
CA TYR A 418 -4.20 9.00 -8.13
C TYR A 418 -5.73 9.05 -8.14
N TYR A 419 -6.31 10.22 -7.83
CA TYR A 419 -7.76 10.46 -7.80
C TYR A 419 -8.05 11.95 -8.06
N PRO A 420 -9.25 12.29 -8.58
CA PRO A 420 -9.72 13.68 -8.64
C PRO A 420 -9.80 14.28 -7.24
N ALA A 421 -9.27 15.48 -7.02
CA ALA A 421 -9.28 16.16 -5.72
C ALA A 421 -10.70 16.40 -5.19
N ASP A 422 -11.67 16.56 -6.09
CA ASP A 422 -13.08 16.78 -5.77
C ASP A 422 -13.85 15.47 -5.49
N ASP A 423 -13.30 14.32 -5.88
CA ASP A 423 -13.89 12.99 -5.65
C ASP A 423 -12.84 11.97 -5.22
N VAL A 424 -12.62 11.92 -3.90
CA VAL A 424 -11.68 10.98 -3.25
C VAL A 424 -12.11 9.51 -3.40
N SER A 425 -13.33 9.23 -3.90
CA SER A 425 -13.81 7.86 -4.09
C SER A 425 -13.41 7.24 -5.44
N ASP A 426 -13.12 8.05 -6.46
CA ASP A 426 -12.64 7.58 -7.77
C ASP A 426 -11.10 7.34 -7.76
N VAL A 427 -10.68 6.38 -6.94
CA VAL A 427 -9.26 6.02 -6.78
C VAL A 427 -8.81 5.10 -7.91
N LYS A 428 -7.77 5.52 -8.63
CA LYS A 428 -7.10 4.74 -9.67
C LYS A 428 -5.67 4.42 -9.26
N THR A 429 -5.21 3.22 -9.63
CA THR A 429 -3.86 2.74 -9.29
C THR A 429 -3.09 2.31 -10.53
N VAL A 430 -1.78 2.58 -10.53
CA VAL A 430 -0.85 2.20 -11.59
C VAL A 430 0.29 1.41 -10.96
N ASP A 431 0.44 0.15 -11.38
CA ASP A 431 1.50 -0.73 -10.89
C ASP A 431 2.86 -0.34 -11.51
N ILE A 432 3.87 -0.16 -10.66
CA ILE A 432 5.26 0.09 -11.07
C ILE A 432 6.08 -1.17 -10.81
N LYS A 433 6.80 -1.65 -11.82
CA LYS A 433 7.58 -2.88 -11.74
C LYS A 433 8.77 -2.71 -10.78
N VAL A 434 8.87 -3.62 -9.80
CA VAL A 434 9.99 -3.71 -8.85
C VAL A 434 10.71 -5.06 -8.95
N SER A 435 11.99 -5.08 -8.63
CA SER A 435 12.89 -6.24 -8.74
C SER A 435 12.87 -7.18 -7.53
N GLY A 436 12.17 -6.83 -6.44
CA GLY A 436 12.00 -7.65 -5.24
C GLY A 436 13.29 -7.85 -4.42
N SER A 437 14.31 -7.01 -4.66
CA SER A 437 15.51 -6.84 -3.84
C SER A 437 15.23 -5.97 -2.61
N ASN A 438 16.21 -5.88 -1.71
CA ASN A 438 16.21 -4.98 -0.55
C ASN A 438 16.28 -3.50 -0.91
N PHE A 439 16.65 -3.18 -2.15
CA PHE A 439 16.80 -1.82 -2.65
C PHE A 439 16.42 -1.80 -4.12
N ASP A 440 15.64 -0.81 -4.53
CA ASP A 440 15.30 -0.58 -5.94
C ASP A 440 15.09 0.91 -6.20
N GLU A 441 15.21 1.30 -7.46
CA GLU A 441 15.01 2.66 -7.93
C GLU A 441 14.10 2.66 -9.14
N PHE A 442 13.17 3.62 -9.17
CA PHE A 442 12.22 3.75 -10.28
C PHE A 442 12.10 5.19 -10.72
N ILE A 443 11.78 5.35 -12.00
CA ILE A 443 11.46 6.63 -12.61
C ILE A 443 10.14 6.48 -13.33
N THR A 444 9.25 7.42 -13.08
CA THR A 444 7.94 7.50 -13.72
C THR A 444 7.56 8.96 -13.96
N SER A 445 6.51 9.19 -14.71
CA SER A 445 5.91 10.52 -14.86
C SER A 445 4.40 10.47 -14.74
N PHE A 446 3.80 11.63 -14.48
CA PHE A 446 2.36 11.81 -14.43
C PHE A 446 1.97 13.09 -15.21
N PRO A 447 1.04 13.00 -16.19
CA PRO A 447 0.44 11.78 -16.73
C PRO A 447 1.40 11.04 -17.69
N TYR A 448 1.54 9.71 -17.57
CA TYR A 448 2.30 8.88 -18.51
C TYR A 448 1.43 7.73 -19.03
N ASN A 449 0.93 7.85 -20.27
CA ASN A 449 -0.07 6.93 -20.85
C ASN A 449 -1.33 6.77 -19.97
N ILE A 450 -1.67 7.80 -19.19
CA ILE A 450 -2.87 7.86 -18.37
C ILE A 450 -3.77 8.90 -18.99
N ASP A 451 -5.00 8.51 -19.32
CA ASP A 451 -6.02 9.43 -19.79
C ASP A 451 -6.63 10.15 -18.59
N ILE A 452 -6.38 11.46 -18.52
CA ILE A 452 -6.88 12.34 -17.46
C ILE A 452 -7.77 13.40 -18.11
N GLN A 453 -8.79 13.85 -17.38
CA GLN A 453 -9.64 14.93 -17.86
C GLN A 453 -8.95 16.27 -17.60
N ASP A 454 -8.84 17.08 -18.66
CA ASP A 454 -8.28 18.43 -18.57
C ASP A 454 -9.19 19.31 -17.70
N GLY A 455 -8.60 20.25 -16.96
CA GLY A 455 -9.30 21.15 -16.05
C GLY A 455 -9.56 20.58 -14.65
N ILE A 456 -9.44 19.26 -14.44
CA ILE A 456 -9.62 18.61 -13.14
C ILE A 456 -8.30 18.58 -12.37
N SER A 457 -8.37 18.92 -11.07
CA SER A 457 -7.24 18.75 -10.16
C SER A 457 -7.17 17.30 -9.70
N TYR A 458 -6.01 16.67 -9.81
CA TYR A 458 -5.72 15.34 -9.33
C TYR A 458 -4.74 15.39 -8.16
N GLU A 459 -4.96 14.54 -7.18
CA GLU A 459 -3.98 14.23 -6.15
C GLU A 459 -3.39 12.85 -6.43
N LEU A 460 -2.08 12.72 -6.24
CA LEU A 460 -1.40 11.43 -6.39
C LEU A 460 -0.36 11.19 -5.30
N TYR A 461 -0.13 9.93 -4.96
CA TYR A 461 0.94 9.50 -4.06
C TYR A 461 1.48 8.14 -4.49
N PHE A 462 2.68 7.82 -4.04
CA PHE A 462 3.29 6.51 -4.24
C PHE A 462 3.13 5.69 -2.96
N GLN A 463 2.80 4.41 -3.10
CA GLN A 463 2.77 3.48 -1.99
C GLN A 463 3.61 2.26 -2.30
N VAL A 464 4.41 1.83 -1.32
CA VAL A 464 5.22 0.61 -1.40
C VAL A 464 4.79 -0.33 -0.29
N SER A 465 4.62 -1.60 -0.63
CA SER A 465 4.32 -2.68 0.30
C SER A 465 5.52 -3.61 0.43
N ASP A 466 5.89 -3.97 1.66
CA ASP A 466 6.93 -4.95 1.96
C ASP A 466 6.48 -6.37 1.57
N ASN A 467 7.35 -7.37 1.77
CA ASN A 467 7.03 -8.78 1.57
C ASN A 467 6.72 -9.54 2.88
N ASP A 468 6.39 -8.82 3.96
CA ASP A 468 6.06 -9.39 5.28
C ASP A 468 4.67 -10.03 5.28
N VAL A 469 4.63 -11.29 4.87
CA VAL A 469 3.39 -12.10 4.87
C VAL A 469 2.85 -12.31 6.29
N VAL A 470 3.73 -12.30 7.31
CA VAL A 470 3.37 -12.60 8.69
C VAL A 470 2.49 -11.49 9.27
N ASN A 471 2.82 -10.22 8.98
CA ASN A 471 2.08 -9.05 9.46
C ASN A 471 1.14 -8.42 8.42
N ARG A 472 0.74 -9.15 7.37
CA ARG A 472 -0.14 -8.67 6.28
C ARG A 472 0.41 -7.43 5.55
N PHE A 473 1.58 -7.56 4.94
CA PHE A 473 2.22 -6.58 4.03
C PHE A 473 2.15 -5.14 4.54
N LYS A 474 3.19 -4.69 5.26
CA LYS A 474 3.21 -3.31 5.74
C LYS A 474 3.41 -2.37 4.56
N THR A 475 2.68 -1.26 4.58
CA THR A 475 2.66 -0.30 3.47
C THR A 475 3.07 1.08 3.95
N VAL A 476 3.90 1.77 3.17
CA VAL A 476 4.32 3.16 3.39
C VAL A 476 3.93 4.01 2.19
N LYS A 477 3.43 5.22 2.47
CA LYS A 477 2.99 6.19 1.46
C LYS A 477 3.96 7.37 1.39
N SER A 478 4.16 7.93 0.19
CA SER A 478 4.86 9.19 0.00
C SER A 478 3.99 10.37 0.43
N ASN A 479 4.56 11.57 0.35
CA ASN A 479 3.77 12.80 0.32
C ASN A 479 2.80 12.79 -0.88
N THR A 480 1.67 13.46 -0.73
CA THR A 480 0.71 13.68 -1.82
C THR A 480 1.20 14.82 -2.70
N PHE A 481 1.17 14.62 -4.02
CA PHE A 481 1.48 15.61 -5.04
C PHE A 481 0.20 16.02 -5.74
N SER A 482 0.04 17.32 -5.97
CA SER A 482 -1.09 17.86 -6.73
C SER A 482 -0.69 18.08 -8.19
N TYR A 483 -1.61 17.76 -9.07
CA TYR A 483 -1.46 17.91 -10.51
C TYR A 483 -2.75 18.47 -11.10
N ARG A 484 -2.65 19.41 -12.02
CA ARG A 484 -3.80 19.89 -12.79
C ARG A 484 -3.34 20.24 -14.19
N LYS A 485 -3.88 19.54 -15.18
CA LYS A 485 -3.71 19.90 -16.59
C LYS A 485 -4.72 20.99 -16.93
N ARG A 486 -4.26 22.09 -17.53
CA ARG A 486 -5.16 23.16 -17.97
C ARG A 486 -5.91 22.70 -19.22
N THR A 487 -7.14 23.15 -19.38
CA THR A 487 -7.86 23.00 -20.66
C THR A 487 -7.23 23.90 -21.73
N LEU A 488 -7.55 23.65 -23.00
CA LEU A 488 -7.12 24.53 -24.09
C LEU A 488 -7.57 25.98 -23.85
N ASP A 489 -8.80 26.17 -23.39
CA ASP A 489 -9.37 27.50 -23.11
C ASP A 489 -8.65 28.22 -21.95
N GLU A 490 -8.29 27.46 -20.90
CA GLU A 490 -7.53 27.99 -19.76
C GLU A 490 -6.10 28.36 -20.15
N GLU A 491 -5.45 27.58 -21.01
CA GLU A 491 -4.12 27.89 -21.52
C GLU A 491 -4.18 29.09 -22.47
N ALA A 492 -5.18 29.18 -23.35
CA ALA A 492 -5.44 30.36 -24.17
C ALA A 492 -5.69 31.61 -23.32
N GLN A 493 -6.49 31.51 -22.25
CA GLN A 493 -6.73 32.63 -21.33
C GLN A 493 -5.46 33.05 -20.58
N LYS A 494 -4.68 32.08 -20.10
CA LYS A 494 -3.40 32.34 -19.45
C LYS A 494 -2.46 33.08 -20.42
N ASN A 495 -2.37 32.62 -21.66
CA ASN A 495 -1.56 33.26 -22.68
C ASN A 495 -2.03 34.70 -22.94
N LEU A 496 -3.33 34.95 -23.12
CA LEU A 496 -3.86 36.32 -23.28
C LEU A 496 -3.53 37.21 -22.08
N ASN A 497 -3.63 36.70 -20.86
CA ASN A 497 -3.30 37.45 -19.64
C ASN A 497 -1.80 37.76 -19.53
N GLU A 498 -0.94 36.79 -19.80
CA GLU A 498 0.52 37.00 -19.83
C GLU A 498 0.92 38.00 -20.91
N GLN A 499 0.25 37.97 -22.07
CA GLN A 499 0.43 38.93 -23.14
C GLN A 499 0.03 40.34 -22.70
N LYS A 500 -1.13 40.48 -22.07
CA LYS A 500 -1.65 41.77 -21.55
C LYS A 500 -0.70 42.40 -20.54
N GLU A 501 -0.20 41.64 -19.58
CA GLU A 501 0.78 42.16 -18.61
C GLU A 501 2.12 42.49 -19.28
N THR A 502 2.57 41.68 -20.24
CA THR A 502 3.80 41.97 -21.01
C THR A 502 3.66 43.25 -21.84
N ILE A 503 2.51 43.48 -22.48
CA ILE A 503 2.19 44.72 -23.22
C ILE A 503 2.25 45.93 -22.28
N LYS A 504 1.68 45.82 -21.08
CA LYS A 504 1.65 46.89 -20.08
C LYS A 504 3.05 47.22 -19.55
N ASP A 505 3.86 46.21 -19.27
CA ASP A 505 5.25 46.38 -18.85
C ASP A 505 6.12 46.97 -19.96
N LEU A 506 5.93 46.54 -21.21
CA LEU A 506 6.61 47.10 -22.37
C LEU A 506 6.25 48.58 -22.57
N ASN A 507 4.97 48.95 -22.42
CA ASN A 507 4.52 50.33 -22.48
C ASN A 507 5.16 51.21 -21.38
N LYS A 508 5.33 50.67 -20.17
CA LYS A 508 6.06 51.36 -19.10
C LYS A 508 7.55 51.51 -19.45
N SER A 509 8.17 50.50 -20.06
CA SER A 509 9.58 50.54 -20.48
C SER A 509 9.83 51.57 -21.58
N LEU A 510 8.88 51.76 -22.51
CA LEU A 510 8.96 52.82 -23.53
C LEU A 510 9.10 54.23 -22.91
N LYS A 511 8.39 54.52 -21.82
CA LYS A 511 8.54 55.81 -21.10
C LYS A 511 9.96 56.01 -20.57
N ASN A 512 10.57 54.95 -20.05
CA ASN A 512 11.95 54.99 -19.57
C ASN A 512 12.94 55.23 -20.72
N PHE A 513 12.68 54.71 -21.92
CA PHE A 513 13.47 55.01 -23.12
C PHE A 513 13.48 56.50 -23.46
N GLU A 514 12.35 57.20 -23.34
CA GLU A 514 12.28 58.64 -23.60
C GLU A 514 13.14 59.46 -22.63
N GLU A 515 13.19 59.05 -21.36
CA GLU A 515 14.06 59.67 -20.36
C GLU A 515 15.54 59.42 -20.67
N GLN A 516 15.89 58.20 -21.11
CA GLN A 516 17.26 57.87 -21.52
C GLN A 516 17.69 58.63 -22.78
N GLU A 517 16.81 58.82 -23.76
CA GLU A 517 17.11 59.62 -24.95
C GLU A 517 17.51 61.06 -24.58
N LYS A 518 16.75 61.70 -23.69
CA LYS A 518 17.08 63.05 -23.18
C LYS A 518 18.41 63.08 -22.42
N GLN A 519 18.72 62.03 -21.66
CA GLN A 519 20.02 61.92 -20.97
C GLN A 519 21.18 61.76 -21.95
N LEU A 520 21.01 60.99 -23.02
CA LEU A 520 22.01 60.81 -24.07
C LEU A 520 22.27 62.12 -24.82
N GLU A 521 21.22 62.89 -25.12
CA GLU A 521 21.34 64.21 -25.73
C GLU A 521 22.14 65.18 -24.84
N GLN A 522 21.87 65.19 -23.54
CA GLN A 522 22.65 65.98 -22.57
C GLN A 522 24.12 65.54 -22.52
N LEU A 523 24.39 64.23 -22.56
CA LEU A 523 25.75 63.68 -22.59
C LEU A 523 26.49 64.06 -23.88
N SER A 524 25.81 63.97 -25.04
CA SER A 524 26.31 64.40 -26.34
C SER A 524 26.63 65.90 -26.36
N ASN A 525 25.74 66.75 -25.85
CA ASN A 525 25.98 68.20 -25.79
C ASN A 525 27.15 68.53 -24.85
N THR A 526 27.22 67.88 -23.68
CA THR A 526 28.34 68.05 -22.73
C THR A 526 29.68 67.65 -23.37
N GLN A 527 29.68 66.60 -24.19
CA GLN A 527 30.86 66.14 -24.91
C GLN A 527 31.27 67.12 -26.03
N LYS A 528 30.32 67.73 -26.73
CA LYS A 528 30.60 68.74 -27.77
C LYS A 528 31.24 69.99 -27.16
N GLU A 529 30.70 70.47 -26.04
CA GLU A 529 31.14 71.68 -25.33
C GLU A 529 32.51 71.55 -24.66
N LYS A 530 32.83 70.38 -24.08
CA LYS A 530 34.07 70.18 -23.29
C LYS A 530 35.14 69.45 -24.09
N GLU A 531 36.41 69.86 -23.96
CA GLU A 531 37.52 69.11 -24.56
C GLU A 531 37.84 67.81 -23.80
N ILE A 532 37.70 67.79 -22.47
CA ILE A 532 37.98 66.63 -21.62
C ILE A 532 36.82 66.46 -20.63
N LEU A 533 36.27 65.24 -20.55
CA LEU A 533 35.23 64.89 -19.57
C LEU A 533 35.82 64.82 -18.15
N ASN A 534 35.19 65.52 -17.19
CA ASN A 534 35.60 65.44 -15.80
C ASN A 534 35.08 64.15 -15.11
N PHE A 535 35.51 63.87 -13.87
CA PHE A 535 35.10 62.66 -13.16
C PHE A 535 33.57 62.50 -13.06
N ASN A 536 32.84 63.60 -12.82
CA ASN A 536 31.38 63.58 -12.73
C ASN A 536 30.74 63.27 -14.09
N ASP A 537 31.26 63.81 -15.19
CA ASP A 537 30.77 63.54 -16.55
C ASP A 537 31.04 62.08 -16.93
N LYS A 538 32.22 61.54 -16.60
CA LYS A 538 32.56 60.12 -16.80
C LYS A 538 31.66 59.19 -15.99
N LYS A 539 31.32 59.54 -14.74
CA LYS A 539 30.42 58.74 -13.91
C LYS A 539 28.97 58.81 -14.41
N LYS A 540 28.53 59.96 -14.94
CA LYS A 540 27.22 60.08 -15.60
C LYS A 540 27.13 59.19 -16.84
N LEU A 541 28.15 59.20 -17.70
CA LEU A 541 28.22 58.32 -18.87
C LEU A 541 28.20 56.84 -18.47
N GLU A 542 28.99 56.45 -17.48
CA GLU A 542 29.00 55.07 -16.94
C GLU A 542 27.62 54.66 -16.41
N SER A 543 26.99 55.52 -15.60
CA SER A 543 25.65 55.26 -15.08
C SER A 543 24.60 55.14 -16.19
N PHE A 544 24.78 55.87 -17.30
CA PHE A 544 23.92 55.80 -18.47
C PHE A 544 24.12 54.47 -19.21
N LEU A 545 25.38 54.04 -19.44
CA LEU A 545 25.69 52.75 -20.09
C LEU A 545 25.17 51.56 -19.26
N GLU A 546 25.32 51.59 -17.94
CA GLU A 546 24.76 50.54 -17.05
C GLU A 546 23.22 50.49 -17.14
N ARG A 547 22.55 51.64 -17.09
CA ARG A 547 21.09 51.71 -17.25
C ARG A 547 20.63 51.24 -18.64
N GLN A 548 21.37 51.57 -19.69
CA GLN A 548 21.09 51.13 -21.05
C GLN A 548 21.22 49.60 -21.18
N LYS A 549 22.26 48.99 -20.59
CA LYS A 549 22.42 47.53 -20.56
C LYS A 549 21.28 46.82 -19.81
N GLN A 550 20.88 47.33 -18.65
CA GLN A 550 19.75 46.79 -17.91
C GLN A 550 18.45 46.86 -18.73
N GLN A 551 18.26 47.95 -19.48
CA GLN A 551 17.12 48.11 -20.36
C GLN A 551 17.15 47.13 -21.54
N ASP A 552 18.31 46.91 -22.16
CA ASP A 552 18.48 45.94 -23.25
C ASP A 552 18.22 44.50 -22.76
N GLN A 553 18.64 44.15 -21.55
CA GLN A 553 18.32 42.85 -20.92
C GLN A 553 16.82 42.68 -20.67
N LEU A 554 16.18 43.69 -20.11
CA LEU A 554 14.73 43.71 -19.90
C LEU A 554 13.98 43.59 -21.24
N MET A 555 14.52 44.20 -22.31
CA MET A 555 13.94 44.08 -23.64
C MET A 555 14.07 42.67 -24.23
N LYS A 556 15.25 42.04 -24.10
CA LYS A 556 15.43 40.63 -24.51
C LYS A 556 14.43 39.73 -23.79
N ASN A 557 14.18 39.97 -22.50
CA ASN A 557 13.18 39.22 -21.74
C ASN A 557 11.75 39.47 -22.27
N PHE A 558 11.41 40.69 -22.69
CA PHE A 558 10.12 40.94 -23.33
C PHE A 558 10.01 40.28 -24.70
N ASN A 559 11.03 40.38 -25.56
CA ASN A 559 11.01 39.71 -26.87
C ASN A 559 10.79 38.20 -26.71
N ARG A 560 11.48 37.56 -25.76
CA ARG A 560 11.31 36.13 -25.45
C ARG A 560 9.91 35.83 -24.95
N LYS A 561 9.43 36.55 -23.93
CA LYS A 561 8.07 36.36 -23.40
C LYS A 561 7.00 36.52 -24.47
N LEU A 562 7.12 37.55 -25.33
CA LEU A 562 6.18 37.77 -26.43
C LEU A 562 6.27 36.66 -27.47
N LYS A 563 7.47 36.25 -27.85
CA LYS A 563 7.69 35.15 -28.80
C LYS A 563 7.12 33.84 -28.27
N ASP A 564 7.47 33.47 -27.04
CA ASP A 564 6.98 32.26 -26.37
C ASP A 564 5.44 32.29 -26.27
N ASN A 565 4.87 33.43 -25.90
CA ASN A 565 3.43 33.59 -25.79
C ASN A 565 2.70 33.46 -27.15
N ILE A 566 3.29 34.03 -28.21
CA ILE A 566 2.78 33.90 -29.59
C ILE A 566 2.93 32.45 -30.08
N GLU A 567 4.04 31.77 -29.80
CA GLU A 567 4.27 30.38 -30.20
C GLU A 567 3.36 29.39 -29.46
N ASN A 568 3.15 29.60 -28.15
CA ASN A 568 2.34 28.74 -27.29
C ASN A 568 0.84 28.96 -27.43
N PHE A 569 0.39 29.95 -28.22
CA PHE A 569 -1.01 30.10 -28.55
C PHE A 569 -1.46 28.91 -29.41
N PRO A 570 -2.61 28.26 -29.10
CA PRO A 570 -3.11 27.09 -29.84
C PRO A 570 -3.01 27.31 -31.36
N GLN A 571 -2.49 26.31 -32.08
CA GLN A 571 -2.38 26.41 -33.54
C GLN A 571 -3.76 26.32 -34.17
N ASP A 572 -4.16 27.39 -34.87
CA ASP A 572 -5.17 27.30 -35.90
C ASP A 572 -4.72 26.30 -36.98
N GLU A 573 -5.65 25.58 -37.60
CA GLU A 573 -5.37 24.68 -38.73
C GLU A 573 -4.80 25.42 -39.97
N LYS A 574 -4.68 26.75 -39.94
CA LYS A 574 -4.10 27.61 -40.97
C LYS A 574 -3.01 28.52 -40.38
N GLU A 575 -1.89 28.66 -41.08
CA GLU A 575 -0.84 29.63 -40.71
C GLU A 575 -1.37 31.06 -40.82
N ASP A 576 -1.45 31.78 -39.68
CA ASP A 576 -1.73 33.22 -39.64
C ASP A 576 -0.48 34.00 -40.14
N PRO A 577 -0.54 34.68 -41.31
CA PRO A 577 0.60 35.43 -41.84
C PRO A 577 1.04 36.57 -40.91
N PHE A 578 0.10 37.20 -40.19
CA PHE A 578 0.41 38.30 -39.27
C PHE A 578 1.23 37.79 -38.08
N LYS A 579 0.86 36.62 -37.54
CA LYS A 579 1.59 35.92 -36.46
C LYS A 579 3.04 35.64 -36.86
N GLU A 580 3.26 35.07 -38.05
CA GLU A 580 4.60 34.72 -38.53
C GLU A 580 5.47 35.95 -38.83
N ASP A 581 4.89 37.01 -39.41
CA ASP A 581 5.64 38.25 -39.63
C ASP A 581 5.97 38.96 -38.31
N LEU A 582 5.08 38.88 -37.31
CA LEU A 582 5.35 39.40 -35.96
C LEU A 582 6.47 38.61 -35.26
N LYS A 583 6.52 37.28 -35.41
CA LYS A 583 7.63 36.46 -34.89
C LYS A 583 8.97 36.84 -35.54
N LYS A 584 9.02 36.93 -36.87
CA LYS A 584 10.21 37.38 -37.60
C LYS A 584 10.67 38.76 -37.11
N ARG A 585 9.72 39.67 -36.86
CA ARG A 585 10.02 40.99 -36.32
C ARG A 585 10.64 40.95 -34.91
N LEU A 586 10.17 40.06 -34.05
CA LEU A 586 10.75 39.85 -32.71
C LEU A 586 12.18 39.29 -32.80
N ASP A 587 12.43 38.39 -33.74
CA ASP A 587 13.77 37.82 -34.00
C ASP A 587 14.76 38.87 -34.51
N GLU A 588 14.35 39.67 -35.51
CA GLU A 588 15.13 40.82 -36.01
C GLU A 588 15.45 41.82 -34.89
N ASN A 589 14.49 42.09 -34.01
CA ASN A 589 14.69 42.97 -32.86
C ASN A 589 15.67 42.35 -31.84
N GLU A 590 15.66 41.04 -31.61
CA GLU A 590 16.65 40.37 -30.75
C GLU A 590 18.07 40.41 -31.35
N GLU A 591 18.21 40.23 -32.67
CA GLU A 591 19.50 40.36 -33.35
C GLU A 591 20.08 41.77 -33.22
N LYS A 592 19.25 42.81 -33.37
CA LYS A 592 19.66 44.20 -33.13
C LYS A 592 20.15 44.43 -31.71
N LEU A 593 19.40 43.95 -30.71
CA LEU A 593 19.79 44.09 -29.31
C LEU A 593 21.16 43.44 -29.01
N LYS A 594 21.53 42.38 -29.74
CA LYS A 594 22.89 41.79 -29.65
C LYS A 594 23.96 42.70 -30.25
N GLN A 595 23.69 43.35 -31.39
CA GLN A 595 24.61 44.32 -31.99
C GLN A 595 24.81 45.55 -31.07
N ASP A 596 23.74 45.99 -30.41
CA ASP A 596 23.80 47.12 -29.49
C ASP A 596 24.57 46.79 -28.21
N GLU A 597 24.42 45.57 -27.68
CA GLU A 597 25.21 45.09 -26.55
C GLU A 597 26.72 45.11 -26.85
N GLN A 598 27.12 44.74 -28.08
CA GLN A 598 28.50 44.85 -28.53
C GLN A 598 28.98 46.31 -28.56
N LEU A 599 28.16 47.25 -29.05
CA LEU A 599 28.50 48.68 -29.03
C LEU A 599 28.66 49.22 -27.61
N LEU A 600 27.77 48.83 -26.69
CA LEU A 600 27.84 49.23 -25.28
C LEU A 600 29.09 48.67 -24.60
N GLU A 601 29.46 47.42 -24.88
CA GLU A 601 30.72 46.84 -24.40
C GLU A 601 31.95 47.55 -24.96
N GLU A 602 31.94 47.95 -26.24
CA GLU A 602 33.02 48.76 -26.83
C GLU A 602 33.13 50.12 -26.12
N LEU A 603 32.01 50.82 -25.93
CA LEU A 603 31.97 52.10 -25.23
C LEU A 603 32.48 52.00 -23.79
N GLU A 604 32.19 50.91 -23.09
CA GLU A 604 32.66 50.66 -21.73
C GLU A 604 34.15 50.31 -21.68
N LYS A 605 34.63 49.41 -22.55
CA LYS A 605 36.04 48.98 -22.61
C LYS A 605 36.99 50.12 -22.98
N PHE A 606 36.51 51.08 -23.77
CA PHE A 606 37.33 52.17 -24.27
C PHE A 606 37.01 53.54 -23.65
N LYS A 607 36.12 53.62 -22.64
CA LYS A 607 35.75 54.85 -21.91
C LYS A 607 36.93 55.75 -21.52
N ASP A 608 38.08 55.18 -21.17
CA ASP A 608 39.29 55.91 -20.76
C ASP A 608 40.36 56.07 -21.86
N LYS A 609 40.13 55.51 -23.06
CA LYS A 609 41.09 55.47 -24.18
C LYS A 609 40.58 56.12 -25.48
N ILE A 610 39.29 56.49 -25.56
CA ILE A 610 38.67 57.09 -26.75
C ILE A 610 39.07 58.57 -26.88
N THR A 611 39.44 59.02 -28.09
CA THR A 611 39.66 60.46 -28.40
C THR A 611 38.34 61.22 -28.47
N LYS A 612 38.35 62.55 -28.28
CA LYS A 612 37.12 63.38 -28.33
C LYS A 612 36.29 63.10 -29.58
N GLU A 613 36.91 63.03 -30.77
CA GLU A 613 36.19 62.78 -32.03
C GLU A 613 35.58 61.38 -32.10
N GLN A 614 36.29 60.37 -31.60
CA GLN A 614 35.79 59.00 -31.58
C GLN A 614 34.63 58.84 -30.59
N LEU A 615 34.67 59.50 -29.44
CA LEU A 615 33.59 59.45 -28.44
C LEU A 615 32.35 60.17 -28.95
N ALA A 616 32.52 61.34 -29.59
CA ALA A 616 31.42 62.04 -30.25
C ALA A 616 30.72 61.14 -31.27
N LYS A 617 31.51 60.51 -32.14
CA LYS A 617 30.98 59.62 -33.18
C LYS A 617 30.24 58.43 -32.59
N ARG A 618 30.79 57.75 -31.57
CA ARG A 618 30.14 56.59 -30.95
C ARG A 618 28.90 56.95 -30.12
N LEU A 619 28.86 58.12 -29.48
CA LEU A 619 27.64 58.62 -28.81
C LEU A 619 26.56 59.01 -29.83
N GLU A 620 26.96 59.52 -30.99
CA GLU A 620 26.06 59.80 -32.12
C GLU A 620 25.50 58.51 -32.72
N ASP A 621 26.34 57.49 -32.93
CA ASP A 621 25.93 56.15 -33.37
C ASP A 621 24.95 55.52 -32.36
N LEU A 622 25.24 55.64 -31.06
CA LEU A 622 24.34 55.17 -30.00
C LEU A 622 23.01 55.94 -29.97
N GLY A 623 23.04 57.25 -30.26
CA GLY A 623 21.83 58.07 -30.39
C GLY A 623 20.96 57.63 -31.57
N LYS A 624 21.59 57.32 -32.70
CA LYS A 624 20.93 56.77 -33.90
C LYS A 624 20.27 55.42 -33.59
N GLN A 625 21.00 54.52 -32.92
CA GLN A 625 20.47 53.23 -32.50
C GLN A 625 19.33 53.37 -31.51
N ASN A 626 19.45 54.22 -30.48
CA ASN A 626 18.40 54.44 -29.49
C ASN A 626 17.09 54.99 -30.10
N LYS A 627 17.18 55.90 -31.08
CA LYS A 627 16.00 56.37 -31.82
C LYS A 627 15.34 55.26 -32.63
N ASN A 628 16.13 54.43 -33.32
CA ASN A 628 15.62 53.27 -34.06
C ASN A 628 14.98 52.26 -33.11
N LYS A 629 15.62 51.95 -31.96
CA LYS A 629 15.06 51.10 -30.90
C LYS A 629 13.72 51.61 -30.42
N LYS A 630 13.61 52.88 -30.01
CA LYS A 630 12.36 53.46 -29.52
C LYS A 630 11.21 53.23 -30.53
N ARG A 631 11.44 53.55 -31.81
CA ARG A 631 10.45 53.36 -32.88
C ARG A 631 10.13 51.89 -33.12
N SER A 632 11.13 51.03 -33.15
CA SER A 632 10.99 49.57 -33.26
C SER A 632 10.10 49.00 -32.14
N LEU A 633 10.29 49.49 -30.92
CA LEU A 633 9.53 49.07 -29.74
C LEU A 633 8.11 49.63 -29.72
N GLU A 634 7.91 50.87 -30.16
CA GLU A 634 6.57 51.41 -30.36
C GLU A 634 5.79 50.61 -31.41
N GLN A 635 6.43 50.22 -32.51
CA GLN A 635 5.83 49.34 -33.52
C GLN A 635 5.50 47.97 -32.92
N LEU A 636 6.48 47.30 -32.30
CA LEU A 636 6.27 46.00 -31.68
C LEU A 636 5.16 46.03 -30.63
N LEU A 637 5.10 47.06 -29.78
CA LEU A 637 4.03 47.23 -28.81
C LEU A 637 2.66 47.35 -29.50
N GLU A 638 2.56 48.18 -30.54
CA GLU A 638 1.29 48.40 -31.25
C GLU A 638 0.85 47.15 -32.01
N LEU A 639 1.77 46.47 -32.69
CA LEU A 639 1.52 45.22 -33.39
C LEU A 639 1.11 44.10 -32.43
N THR A 640 1.76 44.01 -31.26
CA THR A 640 1.42 43.03 -30.22
C THR A 640 0.05 43.33 -29.60
N LYS A 641 -0.30 44.60 -29.38
CA LYS A 641 -1.64 44.97 -28.93
C LYS A 641 -2.71 44.63 -29.96
N ARG A 642 -2.44 44.88 -31.24
CA ARG A 642 -3.32 44.50 -32.35
C ARG A 642 -3.52 42.99 -32.39
N PHE A 643 -2.43 42.22 -32.30
CA PHE A 643 -2.48 40.77 -32.22
C PHE A 643 -3.32 40.30 -31.02
N TYR A 644 -3.08 40.86 -29.83
CA TYR A 644 -3.87 40.55 -28.63
C TYR A 644 -5.36 40.86 -28.82
N VAL A 645 -5.71 42.00 -29.43
CA VAL A 645 -7.11 42.36 -29.71
C VAL A 645 -7.75 41.36 -30.68
N GLN A 646 -7.03 40.99 -31.74
CA GLN A 646 -7.50 40.00 -32.73
C GLN A 646 -7.70 38.62 -32.08
N GLN A 647 -6.71 38.11 -31.36
CA GLN A 647 -6.76 36.81 -30.69
C GLN A 647 -7.84 36.76 -29.61
N LYS A 648 -8.02 37.84 -28.84
CA LYS A 648 -9.10 37.94 -27.86
C LYS A 648 -10.47 38.02 -28.53
N LEU A 649 -10.61 38.68 -29.68
CA LEU A 649 -11.86 38.69 -30.45
C LEU A 649 -12.18 37.28 -31.00
N ASP A 650 -11.19 36.59 -31.56
CA ASP A 650 -11.32 35.22 -32.05
C ASP A 650 -11.74 34.26 -30.93
N LYS A 651 -11.11 34.38 -29.75
CA LYS A 651 -11.49 33.61 -28.58
C LYS A 651 -12.93 33.91 -28.16
N LEU A 652 -13.31 35.19 -28.03
CA LEU A 652 -14.68 35.57 -27.66
C LEU A 652 -15.71 35.01 -28.65
N LYS A 653 -15.41 35.03 -29.96
CA LYS A 653 -16.24 34.42 -31.00
C LYS A 653 -16.41 32.90 -30.76
N GLU A 654 -15.34 32.19 -30.40
CA GLU A 654 -15.38 30.76 -30.07
C GLU A 654 -16.13 30.47 -28.77
N ASP A 655 -15.87 31.22 -27.70
CA ASP A 655 -16.58 31.12 -26.42
C ASP A 655 -18.09 31.34 -26.64
N LEU A 656 -18.48 32.30 -27.47
CA LEU A 656 -19.88 32.55 -27.86
C LEU A 656 -20.49 31.39 -28.63
N MET A 657 -19.75 30.78 -29.55
CA MET A 657 -20.20 29.61 -30.30
C MET A 657 -20.35 28.39 -29.38
N GLN A 658 -19.43 28.19 -28.45
CA GLN A 658 -19.48 27.11 -27.47
C GLN A 658 -20.67 27.30 -26.51
N MET A 659 -20.88 28.51 -25.99
CA MET A 659 -22.09 28.84 -25.22
C MET A 659 -23.38 28.58 -26.01
N ALA A 660 -23.40 28.90 -27.32
CA ALA A 660 -24.55 28.61 -28.18
C ALA A 660 -24.84 27.10 -28.25
N ILE A 661 -23.79 26.28 -28.40
CA ILE A 661 -23.91 24.82 -28.44
C ILE A 661 -24.38 24.28 -27.09
N GLU A 662 -23.78 24.72 -25.98
CA GLU A 662 -24.19 24.28 -24.63
C GLU A 662 -25.65 24.67 -24.31
N GLN A 663 -26.06 25.85 -24.78
CA GLN A 663 -27.42 26.37 -24.63
C GLN A 663 -28.45 25.54 -25.44
N ASP A 664 -28.08 25.07 -26.64
CA ASP A 664 -28.88 24.17 -27.49
C ASP A 664 -28.87 22.72 -26.97
N GLU A 665 -27.75 22.24 -26.44
CA GLU A 665 -27.65 20.91 -25.82
C GLU A 665 -28.50 20.82 -24.54
N LEU A 666 -28.43 21.84 -23.68
CA LEU A 666 -29.24 21.92 -22.46
C LEU A 666 -30.75 21.85 -22.78
N SER A 667 -31.18 22.45 -23.90
CA SER A 667 -32.57 22.39 -24.36
C SER A 667 -33.02 20.97 -24.74
N LYS A 668 -32.08 20.15 -25.23
CA LYS A 668 -32.31 18.77 -25.68
C LYS A 668 -32.18 17.74 -24.57
N GLN A 669 -31.64 18.11 -23.40
CA GLN A 669 -31.51 17.20 -22.25
C GLN A 669 -32.86 16.85 -21.62
N LYS A 670 -32.86 15.77 -20.83
CA LYS A 670 -34.06 15.31 -20.11
C LYS A 670 -34.50 16.35 -19.06
N PRO A 671 -35.79 16.39 -18.67
CA PRO A 671 -36.30 17.31 -17.65
C PRO A 671 -35.55 17.29 -16.31
N GLU A 672 -34.96 16.15 -15.95
CA GLU A 672 -34.19 15.97 -14.71
C GLU A 672 -32.80 16.65 -14.79
N GLU A 673 -32.27 16.88 -15.99
CA GLU A 673 -30.95 17.46 -16.22
C GLU A 673 -31.00 18.91 -16.72
N ASN A 674 -32.09 19.35 -17.34
CA ASN A 674 -32.34 20.74 -17.73
C ASN A 674 -32.88 21.54 -16.54
N THR A 675 -31.98 21.99 -15.66
CA THR A 675 -32.34 22.68 -14.42
C THR A 675 -32.06 24.18 -14.48
N LYS A 676 -32.75 24.96 -13.63
CA LYS A 676 -32.53 26.40 -13.49
C LYS A 676 -31.08 26.73 -13.17
N GLU A 677 -30.43 25.95 -12.31
CA GLU A 677 -29.04 26.21 -11.89
C GLU A 677 -28.07 26.14 -13.07
N LYS A 678 -28.26 25.17 -13.99
CA LYS A 678 -27.44 25.08 -15.22
C LYS A 678 -27.75 26.23 -16.17
N GLN A 679 -29.01 26.63 -16.32
CA GLN A 679 -29.38 27.77 -17.14
C GLN A 679 -28.80 29.09 -16.59
N ASP A 680 -28.91 29.33 -15.28
CA ASP A 680 -28.38 30.53 -14.63
C ASP A 680 -26.85 30.61 -14.73
N ARG A 681 -26.16 29.45 -14.81
CA ARG A 681 -24.74 29.40 -15.12
C ARG A 681 -24.45 29.92 -16.53
N LEU A 682 -25.16 29.45 -17.55
CA LEU A 682 -25.04 29.96 -18.93
C LEU A 682 -25.39 31.45 -19.05
N ASN A 683 -26.39 31.91 -18.28
CA ASN A 683 -26.74 33.34 -18.22
C ASN A 683 -25.59 34.19 -17.66
N LYS A 684 -24.89 33.66 -16.66
CA LYS A 684 -23.72 34.31 -16.07
C LYS A 684 -22.55 34.32 -17.05
N GLU A 685 -22.26 33.20 -17.71
CA GLU A 685 -21.19 33.09 -18.71
C GLU A 685 -21.42 34.08 -19.87
N PHE A 686 -22.65 34.19 -20.38
CA PHE A 686 -22.99 35.19 -21.41
C PHE A 686 -22.86 36.64 -20.91
N LYS A 687 -23.20 36.90 -19.64
CA LYS A 687 -23.01 38.22 -19.04
C LYS A 687 -21.53 38.57 -18.96
N ASP A 688 -20.69 37.64 -18.52
CA ASP A 688 -19.24 37.82 -18.42
C ASP A 688 -18.65 38.05 -19.83
N PHE A 689 -19.08 37.28 -20.83
CA PHE A 689 -18.76 37.51 -22.25
C PHE A 689 -19.08 38.95 -22.70
N THR A 690 -20.27 39.48 -22.40
CA THR A 690 -20.60 40.87 -22.80
C THR A 690 -19.71 41.91 -22.11
N GLN A 691 -19.25 41.64 -20.88
CA GLN A 691 -18.30 42.52 -20.21
C GLN A 691 -16.91 42.45 -20.86
N GLU A 692 -16.44 41.26 -21.19
CA GLU A 692 -15.16 41.06 -21.85
C GLU A 692 -15.14 41.68 -23.26
N LEU A 693 -16.24 41.62 -24.00
CA LEU A 693 -16.41 42.27 -25.30
C LEU A 693 -16.37 43.81 -25.17
N GLU A 694 -17.03 44.38 -24.16
CA GLU A 694 -16.95 45.82 -23.86
C GLU A 694 -15.55 46.27 -23.44
N GLU A 695 -14.83 45.44 -22.67
CA GLU A 695 -13.43 45.69 -22.33
C GLU A 695 -12.53 45.64 -23.56
N LEU A 696 -12.72 44.64 -24.42
CA LEU A 696 -11.99 44.52 -25.68
C LEU A 696 -12.24 45.73 -26.59
N GLN A 697 -13.47 46.23 -26.65
CA GLN A 697 -13.80 47.45 -27.39
C GLN A 697 -13.06 48.68 -26.86
N LYS A 698 -12.87 48.79 -25.53
CA LYS A 698 -12.05 49.86 -24.93
C LYS A 698 -10.57 49.67 -25.24
N GLU A 699 -10.07 48.44 -25.17
CA GLU A 699 -8.68 48.08 -25.50
C GLU A 699 -8.38 48.41 -26.98
N SER A 700 -9.30 48.09 -27.89
CA SER A 700 -9.22 48.44 -29.30
C SER A 700 -9.23 49.97 -29.53
N LYS A 701 -10.12 50.71 -28.86
CA LYS A 701 -10.12 52.20 -28.91
C LYS A 701 -8.83 52.82 -28.35
N GLY A 702 -8.07 52.08 -27.54
CA GLY A 702 -6.77 52.49 -27.01
C GLY A 702 -5.59 52.26 -27.97
N LEU A 703 -5.81 51.60 -29.11
CA LEU A 703 -4.83 51.50 -30.21
C LEU A 703 -4.63 52.88 -30.86
N LYS A 704 -3.42 53.14 -31.40
CA LYS A 704 -3.14 54.37 -32.17
C LYS A 704 -4.04 54.46 -33.42
N LYS A 705 -4.40 53.31 -33.99
CA LYS A 705 -5.44 53.16 -35.01
C LYS A 705 -6.41 52.07 -34.54
N PRO A 706 -7.62 52.43 -34.06
CA PRO A 706 -8.59 51.46 -33.53
C PRO A 706 -8.96 50.39 -34.56
N MET A 707 -9.24 49.19 -34.06
CA MET A 707 -9.83 48.10 -34.83
C MET A 707 -11.34 48.08 -34.57
N ASP A 708 -12.16 47.93 -35.61
CA ASP A 708 -13.60 47.84 -35.38
C ASP A 708 -13.93 46.50 -34.72
N ILE A 709 -14.74 46.54 -33.66
CA ILE A 709 -15.17 45.36 -32.92
C ILE A 709 -16.67 45.21 -33.17
N PRO A 710 -17.12 44.17 -33.89
CA PRO A 710 -18.54 43.97 -34.18
C PRO A 710 -19.30 43.79 -32.88
N GLN A 711 -20.26 44.68 -32.63
CA GLN A 711 -21.10 44.63 -31.43
C GLN A 711 -22.53 45.07 -31.74
N ASP A 712 -23.46 44.11 -31.67
CA ASP A 712 -24.89 44.40 -31.74
C ASP A 712 -25.52 44.36 -30.34
N LYS A 713 -25.74 45.55 -29.76
CA LYS A 713 -26.36 45.67 -28.43
C LYS A 713 -27.83 45.26 -28.41
N LEU A 714 -28.54 45.28 -29.54
CA LEU A 714 -29.91 44.81 -29.59
C LEU A 714 -29.93 43.29 -29.47
N GLU A 715 -29.09 42.62 -30.24
CA GLU A 715 -28.96 41.17 -30.23
C GLU A 715 -28.47 40.64 -28.87
N GLU A 716 -27.46 41.29 -28.25
CA GLU A 716 -27.02 40.97 -26.88
C GLU A 716 -28.16 41.05 -25.83
N ASN A 717 -29.02 42.07 -25.94
CA ASN A 717 -30.13 42.25 -25.01
C ASN A 717 -31.25 41.23 -25.27
N GLU A 718 -31.47 40.86 -26.53
CA GLU A 718 -32.42 39.82 -26.88
C GLU A 718 -31.96 38.44 -26.40
N ILE A 719 -30.67 38.11 -26.52
CA ILE A 719 -30.10 36.88 -25.95
C ILE A 719 -30.31 36.85 -24.43
N LYS A 720 -29.93 37.92 -23.71
CA LYS A 720 -30.16 38.06 -22.26
C LYS A 720 -31.62 37.85 -21.87
N LYS A 721 -32.54 38.40 -22.66
CA LYS A 721 -33.98 38.29 -22.39
C LYS A 721 -34.49 36.86 -22.59
N GLU A 722 -34.08 36.18 -23.66
CA GLU A 722 -34.46 34.78 -23.91
C GLU A 722 -33.86 33.85 -22.84
N GLN A 723 -32.60 34.08 -22.46
CA GLN A 723 -31.93 33.37 -21.35
C GLN A 723 -32.64 33.55 -20.00
N GLN A 724 -33.05 34.77 -19.66
CA GLN A 724 -33.85 35.03 -18.45
C GLN A 724 -35.23 34.37 -18.51
N SER A 725 -35.88 34.42 -19.67
CA SER A 725 -37.17 33.78 -19.90
C SER A 725 -37.08 32.26 -19.73
N ALA A 726 -35.97 31.65 -20.15
CA ALA A 726 -35.70 30.23 -19.90
C ALA A 726 -35.54 29.91 -18.41
N SER A 727 -34.77 30.71 -17.66
CA SER A 727 -34.63 30.54 -16.19
C SER A 727 -35.96 30.67 -15.45
N GLU A 728 -36.78 31.67 -15.80
CA GLU A 728 -38.10 31.88 -15.19
C GLU A 728 -39.07 30.72 -15.48
N ALA A 729 -39.05 30.20 -16.71
CA ALA A 729 -39.87 29.05 -17.09
C ALA A 729 -39.43 27.75 -16.37
N LEU A 730 -38.13 27.55 -16.16
CA LEU A 730 -37.60 26.42 -15.38
C LEU A 730 -37.91 26.54 -13.88
N GLU A 731 -37.93 27.75 -13.33
CA GLU A 731 -38.35 28.02 -11.96
C GLU A 731 -39.83 27.67 -11.74
N GLN A 732 -40.70 28.09 -12.66
CA GLN A 732 -42.13 27.76 -12.62
C GLN A 732 -42.38 26.25 -12.73
N GLU A 733 -41.60 25.54 -13.54
CA GLU A 733 -41.65 24.08 -13.62
C GLU A 733 -41.23 23.40 -12.30
N GLN A 734 -40.17 23.89 -11.64
CA GLN A 734 -39.73 23.39 -10.33
C GLN A 734 -40.78 23.65 -9.23
N GLU A 735 -41.46 24.79 -9.27
CA GLU A 735 -42.54 25.12 -8.32
C GLU A 735 -43.79 24.26 -8.54
N GLU A 736 -44.18 23.99 -9.79
CA GLU A 736 -45.32 23.11 -10.12
C GLU A 736 -45.08 21.64 -9.74
N GLN A 737 -43.83 21.16 -9.78
CA GLN A 737 -43.47 19.80 -9.33
C GLN A 737 -43.53 19.61 -7.81
N ASN A 738 -43.47 20.70 -7.03
CA ASN A 738 -43.55 20.65 -5.56
C ASN A 738 -45.00 20.64 -5.02
N THR A 739 -46.00 20.81 -5.89
CA THR A 739 -47.42 20.66 -5.53
C THR A 739 -47.95 19.28 -5.92
N ASP A 740 -48.42 18.54 -4.92
CA ASP A 740 -48.80 17.12 -4.94
C ASP A 740 -49.92 16.79 -5.97
N ASP A 741 -49.79 15.60 -6.58
CA ASP A 741 -50.82 14.78 -7.25
C ASP A 741 -51.13 14.97 -8.77
N SER A 742 -50.17 14.70 -9.67
CA SER A 742 -50.48 14.31 -11.07
C SER A 742 -49.47 13.32 -11.71
N PRO A 743 -49.91 12.43 -12.64
CA PRO A 743 -49.17 11.23 -13.02
C PRO A 743 -47.97 11.48 -13.95
N LYS A 744 -46.92 10.68 -13.72
CA LYS A 744 -45.64 10.59 -14.47
C LYS A 744 -45.75 10.03 -15.90
N ASP A 745 -46.65 10.55 -16.75
CA ASP A 745 -46.69 10.18 -18.18
C ASP A 745 -46.14 11.29 -19.09
N SER A 746 -44.84 11.21 -19.35
CA SER A 746 -44.11 11.40 -20.62
C SER A 746 -44.53 12.48 -21.64
N LYS A 747 -45.18 13.58 -21.26
CA LYS A 747 -45.29 14.78 -22.11
C LYS A 747 -44.64 15.97 -21.39
N PRO A 748 -43.74 16.72 -22.04
CA PRO A 748 -43.18 17.92 -21.44
C PRO A 748 -44.33 18.87 -21.10
N ASN A 749 -44.37 19.30 -19.85
CA ASN A 749 -45.29 20.33 -19.38
C ASN A 749 -45.04 21.63 -20.16
N LYS A 750 -46.02 22.54 -20.18
CA LYS A 750 -45.97 23.73 -21.03
C LYS A 750 -44.75 24.62 -20.70
N ASN A 751 -44.40 24.73 -19.42
CA ASN A 751 -43.28 25.56 -18.95
C ASN A 751 -41.93 24.98 -19.38
N MET A 752 -41.75 23.65 -19.33
CA MET A 752 -40.57 22.97 -19.91
C MET A 752 -40.43 23.20 -21.42
N GLN A 753 -41.53 23.15 -22.19
CA GLN A 753 -41.46 23.45 -23.64
C GLN A 753 -41.12 24.92 -23.92
N ASP A 754 -41.62 25.85 -23.11
CA ASP A 754 -41.35 27.28 -23.27
C ASP A 754 -39.91 27.61 -22.86
N ALA A 755 -39.37 26.96 -21.82
CA ALA A 755 -37.94 27.00 -21.50
C ALA A 755 -37.09 26.52 -22.67
N GLN A 756 -37.36 25.33 -23.22
CA GLN A 756 -36.62 24.78 -24.36
C GLN A 756 -36.65 25.68 -25.59
N LYS A 757 -37.79 26.32 -25.89
CA LYS A 757 -37.89 27.29 -27.01
C LYS A 757 -37.03 28.52 -26.76
N SER A 758 -37.05 29.09 -25.56
CA SER A 758 -36.23 30.24 -25.23
C SER A 758 -34.74 29.91 -25.22
N GLN A 759 -34.35 28.72 -24.73
CA GLN A 759 -32.99 28.21 -24.82
C GLN A 759 -32.53 28.08 -26.28
N ASN A 760 -33.35 27.47 -27.15
CA ASN A 760 -33.04 27.34 -28.58
C ASN A 760 -32.91 28.69 -29.30
N LYS A 761 -33.80 29.65 -29.01
CA LYS A 761 -33.70 31.00 -29.57
C LYS A 761 -32.45 31.73 -29.11
N ALA A 762 -32.09 31.59 -27.83
CA ALA A 762 -30.87 32.17 -27.30
C ALA A 762 -29.64 31.56 -28.00
N ALA A 763 -29.61 30.23 -28.16
CA ALA A 763 -28.55 29.53 -28.89
C ALA A 763 -28.43 29.98 -30.36
N GLU A 764 -29.55 30.07 -31.08
CA GLU A 764 -29.56 30.49 -32.49
C GLU A 764 -29.02 31.92 -32.66
N LYS A 765 -29.39 32.84 -31.77
CA LYS A 765 -28.88 34.22 -31.78
C LYS A 765 -27.41 34.32 -31.38
N MET A 766 -26.95 33.54 -30.40
CA MET A 766 -25.53 33.48 -30.07
C MET A 766 -24.70 32.98 -31.26
N LYS A 767 -25.21 31.96 -31.97
CA LYS A 767 -24.56 31.45 -33.19
C LYS A 767 -24.54 32.50 -34.31
N GLN A 768 -25.65 33.19 -34.56
CA GLN A 768 -25.71 34.28 -35.54
C GLN A 768 -24.73 35.40 -35.21
N MET A 769 -24.67 35.82 -33.94
CA MET A 769 -23.73 36.82 -33.49
C MET A 769 -22.27 36.36 -33.66
N SER A 770 -21.94 35.09 -33.36
CA SER A 770 -20.60 34.52 -33.59
C SER A 770 -20.23 34.49 -35.07
N GLU A 771 -21.14 34.07 -35.95
CA GLU A 771 -20.96 34.09 -37.40
C GLU A 771 -20.78 35.52 -37.94
N GLN A 772 -21.53 36.49 -37.42
CA GLN A 772 -21.37 37.90 -37.76
C GLN A 772 -20.02 38.45 -37.30
N MET A 773 -19.52 38.05 -36.12
CA MET A 773 -18.17 38.39 -35.69
C MET A 773 -17.14 37.86 -36.68
N GLN A 774 -17.26 36.59 -37.08
CA GLN A 774 -16.36 35.97 -38.06
C GLN A 774 -16.39 36.69 -39.42
N ALA A 775 -17.58 37.02 -39.93
CA ALA A 775 -17.74 37.73 -41.19
C ALA A 775 -17.16 39.15 -41.12
N SER A 776 -17.37 39.86 -40.01
CA SER A 776 -16.82 41.20 -39.79
C SER A 776 -15.29 41.19 -39.69
N MET A 777 -14.69 40.17 -39.05
CA MET A 777 -13.23 40.01 -39.00
C MET A 777 -12.63 39.79 -40.40
N GLN A 778 -13.27 38.98 -41.25
CA GLN A 778 -12.84 38.76 -42.63
C GLN A 778 -12.97 40.03 -43.49
N ALA A 779 -14.09 40.74 -43.39
CA ALA A 779 -14.34 41.97 -44.12
C ALA A 779 -13.37 43.10 -43.69
N GLY A 780 -13.20 43.30 -42.37
CA GLY A 780 -12.31 44.31 -41.82
C GLY A 780 -10.83 44.08 -42.17
N GLY A 781 -10.40 42.82 -42.23
CA GLY A 781 -9.05 42.48 -42.71
C GLY A 781 -8.80 42.88 -44.17
N GLY A 782 -9.80 42.67 -45.04
CA GLY A 782 -9.73 43.06 -46.45
C GLY A 782 -9.72 44.59 -46.67
N GLU A 783 -10.60 45.31 -45.96
CA GLU A 783 -10.67 46.77 -46.03
C GLU A 783 -9.39 47.44 -45.51
N GLN A 784 -8.85 46.96 -44.39
CA GLN A 784 -7.60 47.49 -43.84
C GLN A 784 -6.42 47.24 -44.80
N MET A 785 -6.37 46.07 -45.44
CA MET A 785 -5.35 45.73 -46.42
C MET A 785 -5.44 46.63 -47.68
N GLN A 786 -6.66 46.92 -48.15
CA GLN A 786 -6.87 47.85 -49.26
C GLN A 786 -6.41 49.28 -48.92
N GLU A 787 -6.78 49.77 -47.73
CA GLU A 787 -6.33 51.08 -47.24
C GLU A 787 -4.80 51.15 -47.11
N ASP A 788 -4.18 50.08 -46.61
CA ASP A 788 -2.73 49.97 -46.46
C ASP A 788 -2.01 50.00 -47.82
N VAL A 789 -2.56 49.33 -48.83
CA VAL A 789 -2.05 49.36 -50.22
C VAL A 789 -2.14 50.75 -50.83
N ASP A 790 -3.28 51.43 -50.69
CA ASP A 790 -3.45 52.77 -51.24
C ASP A 790 -2.55 53.80 -50.54
N MET A 791 -2.37 53.68 -49.22
CA MET A 791 -1.41 54.48 -48.46
C MET A 791 0.03 54.22 -48.89
N LEU A 792 0.40 52.95 -49.09
CA LEU A 792 1.74 52.54 -49.52
C LEU A 792 2.09 53.09 -50.90
N ARG A 793 1.14 53.09 -51.85
CA ARG A 793 1.30 53.73 -53.17
C ARG A 793 1.59 55.22 -53.06
N GLN A 794 0.79 55.95 -52.27
CA GLN A 794 0.98 57.39 -52.07
C GLN A 794 2.33 57.72 -51.42
N ILE A 795 2.74 56.91 -50.44
CA ILE A 795 4.03 57.05 -49.78
C ILE A 795 5.17 56.82 -50.79
N LEU A 796 5.07 55.78 -51.61
CA LEU A 796 6.06 55.44 -52.62
C LEU A 796 6.22 56.58 -53.64
N ASP A 797 5.12 57.15 -54.13
CA ASP A 797 5.14 58.30 -55.05
C ASP A 797 5.85 59.51 -54.43
N ASN A 798 5.50 59.85 -53.18
CA ASN A 798 6.13 60.96 -52.47
C ASN A 798 7.62 60.72 -52.19
N LEU A 799 8.01 59.49 -51.89
CA LEU A 799 9.40 59.10 -51.67
C LEU A 799 10.23 59.19 -52.96
N ILE A 800 9.67 58.76 -54.09
CA ILE A 800 10.31 58.89 -55.40
C ILE A 800 10.49 60.37 -55.75
N LEU A 801 9.47 61.20 -55.52
CA LEU A 801 9.56 62.65 -55.73
C LEU A 801 10.65 63.29 -54.87
N PHE A 802 10.71 62.94 -53.58
CA PHE A 802 11.78 63.40 -52.67
C PHE A 802 13.17 63.01 -53.18
N SER A 803 13.35 61.76 -53.65
CA SER A 803 14.62 61.28 -54.20
C SER A 803 15.07 62.09 -55.42
N PHE A 804 14.16 62.37 -56.35
CA PHE A 804 14.45 63.21 -57.52
C PHE A 804 14.77 64.66 -57.15
N ASP A 805 14.04 65.25 -56.19
CA ASP A 805 14.30 66.61 -55.76
C ASP A 805 15.66 66.74 -55.05
N GLU A 806 16.03 65.76 -54.21
CA GLU A 806 17.34 65.71 -53.55
C GLU A 806 18.48 65.51 -54.57
N GLU A 807 18.29 64.65 -55.58
CA GLU A 807 19.26 64.47 -56.66
C GLU A 807 19.44 65.75 -57.50
N ALA A 808 18.32 66.42 -57.83
CA ALA A 808 18.34 67.69 -58.56
C ALA A 808 19.08 68.77 -57.75
N LEU A 809 18.81 68.88 -56.45
CA LEU A 809 19.49 69.81 -55.54
C LEU A 809 20.97 69.47 -55.39
N MET A 810 21.33 68.19 -55.31
CA MET A 810 22.71 67.73 -55.29
C MET A 810 23.47 68.18 -56.55
N ASN A 811 22.85 68.04 -57.73
CA ASN A 811 23.45 68.50 -58.98
C ASN A 811 23.59 70.03 -59.03
N GLN A 812 22.69 70.78 -58.39
CA GLN A 812 22.80 72.24 -58.24
C GLN A 812 23.97 72.62 -57.33
N PHE A 813 24.17 71.95 -56.20
CA PHE A 813 25.32 72.17 -55.32
C PHE A 813 26.65 71.80 -55.98
N LYS A 814 26.71 70.72 -56.79
CA LYS A 814 27.90 70.35 -57.59
C LYS A 814 28.32 71.42 -58.59
N ALA A 815 27.39 72.25 -59.05
CA ALA A 815 27.62 73.26 -60.08
C ALA A 815 28.01 74.64 -59.53
N ILE A 816 28.08 74.81 -58.20
CA ILE A 816 28.38 76.10 -57.55
C ILE A 816 29.50 75.99 -56.51
N GLU A 817 30.00 77.14 -56.06
CA GLU A 817 30.95 77.26 -54.93
C GLU A 817 30.28 77.96 -53.74
N GLU A 818 30.88 77.89 -52.54
CA GLU A 818 30.35 78.46 -51.29
C GLU A 818 29.98 79.96 -51.38
N GLY A 819 30.74 80.73 -52.16
CA GLY A 819 30.50 82.17 -52.37
C GLY A 819 29.40 82.54 -53.37
N HIS A 820 28.71 81.56 -53.96
CA HIS A 820 27.70 81.80 -54.99
C HIS A 820 26.39 82.37 -54.41
N SER A 821 25.78 83.35 -55.06
CA SER A 821 24.60 84.07 -54.55
C SER A 821 23.35 83.20 -54.30
N LYS A 822 23.29 82.02 -54.93
CA LYS A 822 22.20 81.04 -54.75
C LYS A 822 22.43 80.03 -53.61
N TYR A 823 23.62 80.01 -53.00
CA TYR A 823 23.97 79.01 -51.97
C TYR A 823 22.96 78.99 -50.81
N ALA A 824 22.59 80.15 -50.29
CA ALA A 824 21.59 80.28 -49.23
C ALA A 824 20.19 79.76 -49.64
N ASN A 825 19.80 79.94 -50.90
CA ASN A 825 18.53 79.41 -51.41
C ASN A 825 18.56 77.89 -51.52
N TYR A 826 19.68 77.30 -51.93
CA TYR A 826 19.85 75.85 -51.99
C TYR A 826 19.89 75.24 -50.58
N LEU A 827 20.52 75.91 -49.62
CA LEU A 827 20.48 75.48 -48.22
C LEU A 827 19.05 75.50 -47.65
N LYS A 828 18.27 76.54 -47.97
CA LYS A 828 16.84 76.59 -47.62
C LYS A 828 16.06 75.45 -48.28
N THR A 829 16.37 75.14 -49.55
CA THR A 829 15.73 74.03 -50.27
C THR A 829 16.08 72.68 -49.64
N GLN A 830 17.33 72.46 -49.23
CA GLN A 830 17.75 71.27 -48.47
C GLN A 830 16.93 71.13 -47.17
N ASN A 831 16.73 72.22 -46.44
CA ASN A 831 15.93 72.19 -45.21
C ASN A 831 14.46 71.89 -45.50
N ASN A 832 13.89 72.44 -46.57
CA ASN A 832 12.53 72.11 -46.99
C ASN A 832 12.40 70.63 -47.37
N LEU A 833 13.39 70.04 -48.06
CA LEU A 833 13.37 68.61 -48.40
C LEU A 833 13.45 67.74 -47.14
N ARG A 834 14.24 68.13 -46.14
CA ARG A 834 14.23 67.50 -44.82
C ARG A 834 12.83 67.52 -44.18
N GLU A 835 12.16 68.67 -44.19
CA GLU A 835 10.80 68.82 -43.66
C GLU A 835 9.77 68.01 -44.48
N HIS A 836 9.88 67.97 -45.81
CA HIS A 836 9.00 67.15 -46.66
C HIS A 836 9.17 65.66 -46.37
N PHE A 837 10.42 65.20 -46.15
CA PHE A 837 10.69 63.82 -45.77
C PHE A 837 10.07 63.45 -44.42
N GLU A 838 9.85 64.43 -43.53
CA GLU A 838 9.16 64.20 -42.25
C GLU A 838 7.74 63.69 -42.45
N HIS A 839 7.01 64.22 -43.43
CA HIS A 839 5.67 63.73 -43.77
C HIS A 839 5.68 62.30 -44.36
N ILE A 840 6.71 61.97 -45.16
CA ILE A 840 6.89 60.62 -45.71
C ILE A 840 7.19 59.64 -44.58
N ASN A 841 8.10 60.02 -43.68
CA ASN A 841 8.45 59.26 -42.49
C ASN A 841 7.23 59.02 -41.58
N ASP A 842 6.44 60.04 -41.29
CA ASP A 842 5.27 59.90 -40.40
C ASP A 842 4.20 58.98 -41.01
N SER A 843 3.99 59.09 -42.33
CA SER A 843 3.09 58.21 -43.08
C SER A 843 3.58 56.76 -43.07
N LEU A 844 4.86 56.54 -43.34
CA LEU A 844 5.51 55.22 -43.26
C LEU A 844 5.45 54.62 -41.86
N PHE A 845 5.69 55.44 -40.84
CA PHE A 845 5.61 55.01 -39.46
C PHE A 845 4.17 54.60 -39.13
N ALA A 846 3.17 55.42 -39.47
CA ALA A 846 1.76 55.10 -39.26
C ALA A 846 1.30 53.82 -39.98
N LEU A 847 1.90 53.49 -41.13
CA LEU A 847 1.66 52.25 -41.85
C LEU A 847 2.37 51.06 -41.19
N SER A 848 3.61 51.23 -40.74
CA SER A 848 4.40 50.20 -40.04
C SER A 848 3.79 49.75 -38.70
N LEU A 849 2.98 50.60 -38.06
CA LEU A 849 2.20 50.25 -36.87
C LEU A 849 1.09 49.23 -37.14
N ARG A 850 0.71 49.02 -38.41
CA ARG A 850 -0.32 48.07 -38.83
C ARG A 850 0.25 46.84 -39.52
N GLN A 851 1.44 46.97 -40.12
CA GLN A 851 2.02 45.98 -41.01
C GLN A 851 3.41 45.57 -40.51
N PRO A 852 3.54 44.38 -39.88
CA PRO A 852 4.80 43.92 -39.28
C PRO A 852 5.95 43.89 -40.30
N LYS A 853 5.68 43.48 -41.55
CA LYS A 853 6.65 43.41 -42.64
C LYS A 853 7.38 44.73 -42.95
N LEU A 854 6.75 45.87 -42.68
CA LEU A 854 7.32 47.18 -43.04
C LEU A 854 8.32 47.71 -42.02
N SER A 855 8.34 47.22 -40.79
CA SER A 855 8.92 47.97 -39.68
C SER A 855 10.46 48.11 -39.70
N GLU A 856 11.20 47.03 -39.92
CA GLU A 856 12.66 46.99 -39.68
C GLU A 856 13.48 47.72 -40.73
N GLN A 857 13.31 47.29 -41.99
CA GLN A 857 14.05 47.82 -43.13
C GLN A 857 13.68 49.29 -43.38
N VAL A 858 12.41 49.66 -43.19
CA VAL A 858 11.95 51.05 -43.29
C VAL A 858 12.59 51.92 -42.21
N ASN A 859 12.60 51.49 -40.94
CA ASN A 859 13.24 52.27 -39.88
C ASN A 859 14.72 52.49 -40.16
N LYS A 860 15.43 51.47 -40.66
CA LYS A 860 16.85 51.58 -41.01
C LYS A 860 17.07 52.65 -42.09
N GLU A 861 16.40 52.54 -43.24
CA GLU A 861 16.60 53.47 -44.35
C GLU A 861 16.10 54.89 -44.02
N ILE A 862 14.98 55.04 -43.30
CA ILE A 862 14.52 56.35 -42.78
C ILE A 862 15.60 57.00 -41.90
N THR A 863 16.22 56.20 -41.02
CA THR A 863 17.27 56.70 -40.14
C THR A 863 18.51 57.12 -40.95
N GLU A 864 18.85 56.39 -42.02
CA GLU A 864 19.92 56.80 -42.95
C GLU A 864 19.59 58.09 -43.69
N VAL A 865 18.35 58.26 -44.16
CA VAL A 865 17.93 59.51 -44.81
C VAL A 865 18.09 60.69 -43.86
N TYR A 866 17.52 60.64 -42.65
CA TYR A 866 17.66 61.76 -41.69
C TYR A 866 19.11 62.04 -41.33
N TYR A 867 19.90 60.99 -41.07
CA TYR A 867 21.31 61.15 -40.72
C TYR A 867 22.07 61.90 -41.82
N ASN A 868 21.91 61.47 -43.07
CA ASN A 868 22.63 62.06 -44.20
C ASN A 868 22.10 63.45 -44.55
N VAL A 869 20.79 63.69 -44.50
CA VAL A 869 20.19 65.01 -44.73
C VAL A 869 20.63 66.02 -43.66
N ASP A 870 20.57 65.64 -42.37
CA ASP A 870 20.99 66.52 -41.28
C ASP A 870 22.50 66.81 -41.34
N LYS A 871 23.32 65.81 -41.72
CA LYS A 871 24.76 66.05 -41.94
C LYS A 871 25.02 66.89 -43.17
N ALA A 872 24.28 66.72 -44.26
CA ALA A 872 24.38 67.58 -45.44
C ALA A 872 24.09 69.04 -45.07
N LEU A 873 23.01 69.29 -44.32
CA LEU A 873 22.67 70.61 -43.79
C LEU A 873 23.80 71.22 -42.96
N ASN A 874 24.37 70.45 -42.02
CA ASN A 874 25.48 70.90 -41.18
C ASN A 874 26.72 71.24 -42.02
N TYR A 875 27.13 70.35 -42.94
CA TYR A 875 28.28 70.57 -43.79
C TYR A 875 28.08 71.75 -44.74
N PHE A 876 26.89 71.93 -45.30
CA PHE A 876 26.59 73.11 -46.10
C PHE A 876 26.58 74.40 -45.28
N ALA A 877 26.09 74.37 -44.04
CA ALA A 877 26.15 75.52 -43.14
C ALA A 877 27.59 75.90 -42.74
N GLU A 878 28.51 74.92 -42.71
CA GLU A 878 29.94 75.09 -42.44
C GLU A 878 30.80 75.36 -43.70
N GLY A 879 30.19 75.48 -44.89
CA GLY A 879 30.90 75.70 -46.15
C GLY A 879 31.59 74.46 -46.74
N GLN A 880 31.40 73.29 -46.14
CA GLN A 880 32.01 72.02 -46.56
C GLN A 880 31.21 71.35 -47.70
N LEU A 881 31.29 71.95 -48.89
CA LEU A 881 30.48 71.57 -50.06
C LEU A 881 30.65 70.10 -50.48
N TYR A 882 31.88 69.57 -50.54
CA TYR A 882 32.13 68.20 -50.99
C TYR A 882 31.52 67.15 -50.05
N GLN A 883 31.67 67.35 -48.73
CA GLN A 883 31.10 66.48 -47.70
C GLN A 883 29.57 66.57 -47.69
N GLY A 884 29.02 67.77 -47.87
CA GLY A 884 27.57 67.97 -48.00
C GLY A 884 26.99 67.23 -49.21
N ILE A 885 27.60 67.36 -50.39
CA ILE A 885 27.19 66.64 -51.62
C ILE A 885 27.31 65.12 -51.44
N SER A 886 28.36 64.64 -50.79
CA SER A 886 28.51 63.21 -50.50
C SER A 886 27.35 62.68 -49.67
N ASN A 887 26.89 63.46 -48.69
CA ASN A 887 25.76 63.05 -47.86
C ASN A 887 24.42 63.16 -48.59
N GLN A 888 24.22 64.15 -49.46
CA GLN A 888 23.06 64.15 -50.36
C GLN A 888 23.01 62.89 -51.24
N HIS A 889 24.17 62.41 -51.72
CA HIS A 889 24.23 61.15 -52.47
C HIS A 889 23.82 59.93 -51.63
N PHE A 890 24.25 59.87 -50.37
CA PHE A 890 23.80 58.83 -49.44
C PHE A 890 22.30 58.94 -49.12
N THR A 891 21.75 60.16 -49.01
CA THR A 891 20.31 60.41 -48.89
C THR A 891 19.54 59.81 -50.06
N VAL A 892 19.94 60.09 -51.30
CA VAL A 892 19.30 59.54 -52.52
C VAL A 892 19.40 58.01 -52.53
N THR A 893 20.55 57.46 -52.13
CA THR A 893 20.75 56.00 -52.05
C THR A 893 19.77 55.36 -51.06
N ALA A 894 19.62 55.92 -49.87
CA ALA A 894 18.71 55.41 -48.84
C ALA A 894 17.23 55.56 -49.27
N ALA A 895 16.87 56.68 -49.92
CA ALA A 895 15.52 56.89 -50.45
C ALA A 895 15.17 55.86 -51.54
N ASN A 896 16.11 55.54 -52.44
CA ASN A 896 15.92 54.55 -53.49
C ASN A 896 15.84 53.11 -52.96
N ASN A 897 16.67 52.76 -51.97
CA ASN A 897 16.59 51.47 -51.29
C ASN A 897 15.24 51.28 -50.61
N LEU A 898 14.76 52.33 -49.95
CA LEU A 898 13.46 52.35 -49.31
C LEU A 898 12.34 52.21 -50.35
N ALA A 899 12.39 52.94 -51.47
CA ALA A 899 11.40 52.84 -52.54
C ALA A 899 11.34 51.43 -53.14
N ASN A 900 12.49 50.80 -53.40
CA ASN A 900 12.56 49.43 -53.92
C ASN A 900 11.95 48.40 -52.96
N PHE A 901 12.25 48.54 -51.66
CA PHE A 901 11.65 47.70 -50.63
C PHE A 901 10.13 47.88 -50.55
N LEU A 902 9.66 49.12 -50.49
CA LEU A 902 8.23 49.44 -50.41
C LEU A 902 7.47 48.96 -51.65
N SER A 903 8.06 49.05 -52.84
CA SER A 903 7.50 48.47 -54.07
C SER A 903 7.34 46.96 -53.96
N SER A 904 8.35 46.26 -53.45
CA SER A 904 8.27 44.81 -53.26
C SER A 904 7.19 44.42 -52.25
N VAL A 905 7.02 45.20 -51.18
CA VAL A 905 5.94 44.97 -50.20
C VAL A 905 4.58 45.26 -50.82
N LEU A 906 4.45 46.33 -51.61
CA LEU A 906 3.24 46.69 -52.33
C LEU A 906 2.82 45.56 -53.28
N ASP A 907 3.74 45.04 -54.09
CA ASP A 907 3.47 43.93 -55.01
C ASP A 907 2.93 42.70 -54.27
N ASN A 908 3.57 42.33 -53.15
CA ASN A 908 3.11 41.22 -52.31
C ASN A 908 1.71 41.47 -51.72
N MET A 909 1.41 42.70 -51.29
CA MET A 909 0.11 43.06 -50.74
C MET A 909 -0.99 43.06 -51.82
N GLU A 910 -0.68 43.54 -53.02
CA GLU A 910 -1.58 43.51 -54.18
C GLU A 910 -1.86 42.08 -54.64
N GLU A 911 -0.85 41.20 -54.65
CA GLU A 911 -1.03 39.77 -54.93
C GLU A 911 -1.94 39.10 -53.89
N GLN A 912 -1.77 39.42 -52.60
CA GLN A 912 -2.65 38.92 -51.54
C GLN A 912 -4.09 39.43 -51.67
N LEU A 913 -4.29 40.70 -52.02
CA LEU A 913 -5.62 41.28 -52.30
C LEU A 913 -6.28 40.65 -53.53
N ASN A 914 -5.51 40.35 -54.58
CA ASN A 914 -6.03 39.70 -55.78
C ASN A 914 -6.44 38.24 -55.49
N MET A 915 -5.72 37.54 -54.62
CA MET A 915 -6.12 36.20 -54.15
C MET A 915 -7.36 36.25 -53.25
N SER A 916 -7.49 37.25 -52.37
CA SER A 916 -8.68 37.41 -51.53
C SER A 916 -9.93 37.87 -52.32
N GLN A 917 -9.76 38.67 -53.38
CA GLN A 917 -10.83 39.02 -54.32
C GLN A 917 -11.25 37.84 -55.22
N SER A 918 -10.34 36.90 -55.51
CA SER A 918 -10.72 35.64 -56.17
C SER A 918 -11.50 34.68 -55.25
N SER A 919 -11.64 35.02 -53.97
CA SER A 919 -12.51 34.33 -53.00
C SER A 919 -13.87 35.04 -52.79
N SER A 920 -14.05 36.22 -53.38
CA SER A 920 -15.32 36.97 -53.44
C SER A 920 -15.91 37.04 -54.85
N GLY A 921 -15.40 36.21 -55.78
CA GLY A 921 -16.13 35.78 -56.96
C GLY A 921 -16.93 34.51 -56.64
N GLN A 922 -18.23 34.67 -56.39
CA GLN A 922 -19.24 33.60 -56.34
C GLN A 922 -18.82 32.36 -55.51
N GLY A 923 -18.92 32.49 -54.18
CA GLY A 923 -18.76 31.34 -53.29
C GLY A 923 -19.73 30.22 -53.64
N GLU A 924 -19.24 28.97 -53.64
CA GLU A 924 -20.06 27.77 -53.80
C GLU A 924 -21.17 27.77 -52.73
N MET A 925 -22.44 27.89 -53.16
CA MET A 925 -23.58 27.73 -52.26
C MET A 925 -23.56 26.31 -51.66
N GLN A 926 -23.68 26.21 -50.33
CA GLN A 926 -23.81 24.90 -49.69
C GLN A 926 -25.19 24.30 -49.99
N LEU A 927 -25.35 22.98 -49.86
CA LEU A 927 -26.60 22.30 -50.17
C LEU A 927 -27.79 22.82 -49.32
N PRO A 928 -27.62 23.15 -48.03
CA PRO A 928 -28.65 23.84 -47.24
C PRO A 928 -29.00 25.22 -47.82
N ASP A 929 -28.00 25.99 -48.29
CA ASP A 929 -28.22 27.29 -48.93
C ASP A 929 -28.99 27.15 -50.25
N ILE A 930 -28.70 26.10 -51.04
CA ILE A 930 -29.43 25.78 -52.28
C ILE A 930 -30.89 25.42 -51.96
N ILE A 931 -31.14 24.71 -50.86
CA ILE A 931 -32.49 24.32 -50.41
C ILE A 931 -33.27 25.54 -49.92
N MET A 932 -32.67 26.35 -49.05
CA MET A 932 -33.29 27.59 -48.57
C MET A 932 -33.58 28.56 -49.72
N SER A 933 -32.64 28.72 -50.65
CA SER A 933 -32.84 29.55 -51.83
C SER A 933 -33.91 28.98 -52.77
N GLN A 934 -33.99 27.65 -52.93
CA GLN A 934 -35.06 27.00 -53.68
C GLN A 934 -36.43 27.16 -53.00
N GLU A 935 -36.49 27.17 -51.66
CA GLU A 935 -37.69 27.44 -50.90
C GLU A 935 -38.17 28.89 -51.10
N GLN A 936 -37.26 29.85 -51.00
CA GLN A 936 -37.57 31.26 -51.29
C GLN A 936 -38.06 31.46 -52.73
N LEU A 937 -37.49 30.73 -53.70
CA LEU A 937 -37.98 30.74 -55.08
C LEU A 937 -39.38 30.15 -55.23
N ASN A 938 -39.71 29.08 -54.49
CA ASN A 938 -41.05 28.52 -54.48
C ASN A 938 -42.06 29.52 -53.90
N GLU A 939 -41.69 30.24 -52.85
CA GLU A 939 -42.53 31.30 -52.27
C GLU A 939 -42.70 32.49 -53.21
N MET A 940 -41.64 32.94 -53.89
CA MET A 940 -41.75 33.98 -54.93
C MET A 940 -42.65 33.51 -56.07
N MET A 941 -42.52 32.24 -56.48
CA MET A 941 -43.36 31.64 -57.52
C MET A 941 -44.84 31.55 -57.08
N GLU A 942 -45.11 31.23 -55.82
CA GLU A 942 -46.47 31.21 -55.26
C GLU A 942 -47.05 32.63 -55.13
N LYS A 943 -46.24 33.62 -54.76
CA LYS A 943 -46.62 35.05 -54.76
C LYS A 943 -46.93 35.54 -56.18
N GLY A 944 -46.09 35.23 -57.16
CA GLY A 944 -46.31 35.54 -58.56
C GLY A 944 -47.55 34.83 -59.15
N MET A 945 -47.85 33.60 -58.72
CA MET A 945 -49.11 32.92 -59.06
C MET A 945 -50.34 33.59 -58.45
N LYS A 946 -50.29 34.02 -57.19
CA LYS A 946 -51.40 34.76 -56.54
C LYS A 946 -51.65 36.10 -57.23
N GLN A 947 -50.58 36.83 -57.59
CA GLN A 947 -50.68 38.07 -58.37
C GLN A 947 -51.16 37.82 -59.81
N SER A 948 -50.80 36.69 -60.43
CA SER A 948 -51.31 36.29 -61.75
C SER A 948 -52.77 35.83 -61.72
N GLU A 949 -53.28 35.29 -60.61
CA GLU A 949 -54.68 34.90 -60.42
C GLU A 949 -55.59 36.11 -60.10
N GLU A 950 -55.06 37.15 -59.47
CA GLU A 950 -55.75 38.45 -59.28
C GLU A 950 -55.93 39.24 -60.60
N GLY A 951 -55.22 38.85 -61.67
CA GLY A 951 -55.29 39.45 -63.01
C GLY A 951 -56.36 38.87 -63.96
N LYS A 952 -57.18 37.90 -63.54
CA LYS A 952 -58.31 37.39 -64.36
C LYS A 952 -59.64 38.02 -63.91
N PRO A 953 -60.45 38.59 -64.83
CA PRO A 953 -61.71 39.21 -64.46
C PRO A 953 -62.71 38.17 -63.97
N LYS A 954 -63.14 38.28 -62.70
CA LYS A 954 -64.41 37.73 -62.23
C LYS A 954 -65.53 38.54 -62.90
N ASN A 955 -66.19 37.95 -63.89
CA ASN A 955 -67.54 38.35 -64.27
C ASN A 955 -68.52 37.38 -63.59
N ASP A 956 -68.93 37.71 -62.37
CA ASP A 956 -70.29 37.43 -61.91
C ASP A 956 -71.14 38.61 -62.39
N ASN A 957 -72.02 38.36 -63.35
CA ASN A 957 -73.09 39.28 -63.70
C ASN A 957 -74.40 38.66 -63.22
N GLU A 958 -74.98 39.24 -62.17
CA GLU A 958 -76.44 39.33 -62.10
C GLU A 958 -76.87 40.54 -62.93
N GLN A 959 -77.38 40.29 -64.13
CA GLN A 959 -78.75 40.63 -64.53
C GLN A 959 -78.98 40.41 -66.05
N GLY A 960 -80.03 39.63 -66.36
CA GLY A 960 -80.88 39.85 -67.54
C GLY A 960 -80.67 38.97 -68.79
N GLN A 961 -81.60 38.02 -68.99
CA GLN A 961 -81.97 37.26 -70.21
C GLN A 961 -82.04 38.05 -71.55
N PRO A 962 -82.30 37.40 -72.75
CA PRO A 962 -82.05 36.02 -73.22
C PRO A 962 -81.58 35.85 -74.71
N LYS A 963 -81.31 34.58 -75.11
CA LYS A 963 -81.45 33.89 -76.44
C LYS A 963 -80.23 33.61 -77.38
N ASP A 964 -80.12 32.30 -77.69
CA ASP A 964 -79.78 31.55 -78.93
C ASP A 964 -78.60 31.91 -79.87
N GLY A 965 -77.82 30.87 -80.26
CA GLY A 965 -77.20 30.77 -81.61
C GLY A 965 -75.79 30.16 -81.72
N GLN A 966 -75.62 29.16 -82.60
CA GLN A 966 -74.41 28.37 -82.97
C GLN A 966 -73.37 29.10 -83.86
N GLY A 967 -72.13 28.58 -83.94
CA GLY A 967 -71.44 28.34 -85.23
C GLY A 967 -70.00 28.85 -85.46
N ASP A 968 -69.03 27.92 -85.43
CA ASP A 968 -67.93 27.62 -86.40
C ASP A 968 -66.96 28.67 -87.04
N LYS A 969 -65.65 28.27 -87.01
CA LYS A 969 -64.59 28.27 -88.08
C LYS A 969 -64.10 29.61 -88.71
N GLU A 970 -62.91 29.79 -89.33
CA GLU A 970 -61.77 28.97 -89.83
C GLU A 970 -60.59 29.93 -90.21
N ASN A 971 -59.33 29.42 -90.22
CA ASN A 971 -58.18 29.65 -91.17
C ASN A 971 -57.71 31.07 -91.61
N GLU A 972 -56.49 31.37 -92.11
CA GLU A 972 -55.25 30.67 -92.52
C GLU A 972 -54.09 31.71 -92.74
N LYS A 973 -52.83 31.26 -92.60
CA LYS A 973 -51.56 31.53 -93.36
C LYS A 973 -50.98 32.94 -93.63
N GLY A 974 -49.63 33.02 -93.57
CA GLY A 974 -48.79 33.85 -94.45
C GLY A 974 -47.40 34.25 -93.93
N GLU A 975 -46.35 34.07 -94.75
CA GLU A 975 -44.89 34.09 -94.44
C GLU A 975 -44.14 35.44 -94.47
N GLN A 976 -43.01 35.45 -93.72
CA GLN A 976 -41.65 36.05 -93.90
C GLN A 976 -41.37 37.41 -94.59
N GLY A 977 -40.51 38.21 -93.92
CA GLY A 977 -39.60 39.18 -94.57
C GLY A 977 -39.03 40.30 -93.66
N LYS A 978 -37.74 40.23 -93.30
CA LYS A 978 -36.88 41.26 -92.63
C LYS A 978 -36.42 42.36 -93.64
N PRO A 979 -35.61 43.41 -93.30
CA PRO A 979 -35.36 44.17 -92.04
C PRO A 979 -35.22 45.72 -92.23
N GLY A 980 -35.12 46.52 -91.15
CA GLY A 980 -34.61 47.91 -91.23
C GLY A 980 -34.94 48.86 -90.05
N GLU A 981 -33.94 49.62 -89.58
CA GLU A 981 -33.83 50.40 -88.34
C GLU A 981 -34.60 51.74 -88.21
N LYS A 982 -34.83 52.11 -86.93
CA LYS A 982 -34.83 53.43 -86.25
C LYS A 982 -36.06 54.36 -86.28
N GLY A 983 -36.63 54.57 -85.08
CA GLY A 983 -36.82 55.94 -84.54
C GLY A 983 -38.05 56.24 -83.66
N LYS A 984 -37.84 56.21 -82.32
CA LYS A 984 -38.40 57.09 -81.25
C LYS A 984 -39.88 57.06 -80.79
N ASN A 985 -40.01 56.64 -79.51
CA ASN A 985 -40.68 57.22 -78.32
C ASN A 985 -42.20 57.38 -78.15
N ASN A 986 -42.63 56.78 -77.02
CA ASN A 986 -43.62 57.17 -75.99
C ASN A 986 -45.10 57.25 -76.41
N GLU A 987 -46.08 56.82 -75.62
CA GLU A 987 -46.19 56.21 -74.28
C GLU A 987 -47.70 55.97 -74.09
N ASN A 988 -48.08 54.82 -73.51
CA ASN A 988 -48.95 54.69 -72.33
C ASN A 988 -49.98 53.55 -72.33
N GLY A 989 -49.95 52.85 -71.20
CA GLY A 989 -50.89 51.86 -70.67
C GLY A 989 -50.31 50.45 -70.70
N GLU A 990 -49.38 50.01 -69.82
CA GLU A 990 -49.42 49.97 -68.34
C GLU A 990 -50.77 49.47 -67.80
N GLY A 991 -50.85 48.44 -66.96
CA GLY A 991 -49.82 47.75 -66.18
C GLY A 991 -50.27 46.34 -65.78
N ASN A 992 -49.40 45.66 -65.02
CA ASN A 992 -49.45 44.28 -64.53
C ASN A 992 -48.74 43.19 -65.35
N SER A 993 -48.11 43.46 -66.51
CA SER A 993 -47.32 42.43 -67.21
C SER A 993 -45.80 42.57 -67.08
N GLU A 994 -45.26 43.76 -66.83
CA GLU A 994 -43.80 43.97 -66.84
C GLU A 994 -43.16 43.58 -65.50
N GLU A 995 -43.85 43.84 -64.39
CA GLU A 995 -43.43 43.41 -63.05
C GLU A 995 -43.52 41.88 -62.89
N LEU A 996 -44.58 41.26 -63.41
CA LEU A 996 -44.74 39.80 -63.44
C LEU A 996 -43.72 39.13 -64.39
N ASN A 997 -43.45 39.70 -65.58
CA ASN A 997 -42.42 39.15 -66.47
C ASN A 997 -41.00 39.38 -65.92
N GLY A 998 -40.76 40.50 -65.24
CA GLY A 998 -39.50 40.77 -64.53
C GLY A 998 -39.28 39.79 -63.38
N MET A 999 -40.31 39.57 -62.56
CA MET A 999 -40.29 38.57 -61.48
C MET A 999 -40.10 37.15 -62.03
N LEU A 1000 -40.77 36.80 -63.14
CA LEU A 1000 -40.61 35.49 -63.78
C LEU A 1000 -39.18 35.29 -64.32
N TYR A 1001 -38.60 36.34 -64.91
CA TYR A 1001 -37.23 36.31 -65.40
C TYR A 1001 -36.21 36.24 -64.27
N GLU A 1002 -36.45 36.95 -63.16
CA GLU A 1002 -35.62 36.86 -61.95
C GLU A 1002 -35.69 35.46 -61.32
N ILE A 1003 -36.89 34.87 -61.22
CA ILE A 1003 -37.08 33.49 -60.76
C ILE A 1003 -36.33 32.51 -61.66
N TYR A 1004 -36.40 32.71 -62.99
CA TYR A 1004 -35.66 31.89 -63.94
C TYR A 1004 -34.13 32.01 -63.76
N GLN A 1005 -33.59 33.24 -63.63
CA GLN A 1005 -32.16 33.45 -63.44
C GLN A 1005 -31.64 32.81 -62.15
N ARG A 1006 -32.34 33.02 -61.04
CA ARG A 1006 -31.97 32.40 -59.76
C ARG A 1006 -32.12 30.87 -59.80
N GLN A 1007 -33.15 30.35 -60.46
CA GLN A 1007 -33.30 28.90 -60.65
C GLN A 1007 -32.12 28.30 -61.44
N GLN A 1008 -31.63 29.03 -62.44
CA GLN A 1008 -30.47 28.65 -63.25
C GLN A 1008 -29.17 28.72 -62.44
N GLU A 1009 -29.00 29.73 -61.59
CA GLU A 1009 -27.87 29.82 -60.65
C GLU A 1009 -27.84 28.64 -59.68
N LEU A 1010 -29.00 28.26 -59.11
CA LEU A 1010 -29.10 27.09 -58.23
C LEU A 1010 -28.77 25.79 -58.95
N ARG A 1011 -29.18 25.64 -60.21
CA ARG A 1011 -28.82 24.47 -61.02
C ARG A 1011 -27.31 24.40 -61.24
N ASN A 1012 -26.69 25.52 -61.62
CA ASN A 1012 -25.25 25.59 -61.87
C ASN A 1012 -24.45 25.30 -60.60
N ALA A 1013 -24.85 25.87 -59.46
CA ALA A 1013 -24.23 25.60 -58.16
C ALA A 1013 -24.33 24.12 -57.76
N LEU A 1014 -25.48 23.48 -58.00
CA LEU A 1014 -25.66 22.05 -57.76
C LEU A 1014 -24.81 21.20 -58.72
N GLU A 1015 -24.72 21.58 -60.00
CA GLU A 1015 -23.97 20.85 -61.03
C GLU A 1015 -22.44 20.92 -60.79
N GLU A 1016 -21.92 22.08 -60.38
CA GLU A 1016 -20.51 22.26 -60.00
C GLU A 1016 -20.14 21.48 -58.74
N ARG A 1017 -20.98 21.51 -57.70
CA ARG A 1017 -20.78 20.70 -56.50
C ARG A 1017 -20.71 19.21 -56.82
N MET A 1018 -21.60 18.71 -57.66
CA MET A 1018 -21.66 17.29 -58.04
C MET A 1018 -20.49 16.86 -58.94
N ALA A 1019 -19.85 17.80 -59.65
CA ALA A 1019 -18.61 17.52 -60.37
C ALA A 1019 -17.44 17.25 -59.40
N LYS A 1020 -17.48 17.81 -58.18
CA LYS A 1020 -16.47 17.60 -57.13
C LYS A 1020 -16.74 16.39 -56.23
N GLU A 1021 -18.00 16.14 -55.85
CA GLU A 1021 -18.38 15.06 -54.90
C GLU A 1021 -18.65 13.68 -55.57
N GLY A 1022 -18.72 13.63 -56.91
CA GLY A 1022 -18.92 12.40 -57.69
C GLY A 1022 -20.38 12.20 -58.14
N LYS A 1023 -20.59 11.85 -59.41
CA LYS A 1023 -21.93 11.80 -60.03
C LYS A 1023 -22.72 10.54 -59.66
N ASP A 1024 -23.81 10.67 -58.89
CA ASP A 1024 -24.85 9.63 -58.73
C ASP A 1024 -25.97 9.79 -59.80
N ALA A 1025 -26.57 8.68 -60.20
CA ALA A 1025 -27.66 8.63 -61.19
C ALA A 1025 -28.93 9.35 -60.71
N ASN A 1026 -29.13 9.51 -59.39
CA ASN A 1026 -30.24 10.28 -58.84
C ASN A 1026 -30.04 11.79 -58.96
N THR A 1027 -28.80 12.28 -58.86
CA THR A 1027 -28.51 13.71 -58.93
C THR A 1027 -28.50 14.25 -60.36
N GLU A 1028 -28.11 13.42 -61.33
CA GLU A 1028 -28.25 13.79 -62.76
C GLU A 1028 -29.73 13.95 -63.16
N ARG A 1029 -30.63 13.18 -62.54
CA ARG A 1029 -32.09 13.35 -62.71
C ARG A 1029 -32.60 14.63 -62.06
N LEU A 1030 -31.98 15.07 -60.95
CA LEU A 1030 -32.32 16.29 -60.25
C LEU A 1030 -31.93 17.53 -61.06
N VAL A 1031 -30.69 17.59 -61.58
CA VAL A 1031 -30.23 18.66 -62.48
C VAL A 1031 -31.12 18.77 -63.73
N ARG A 1032 -31.42 17.64 -64.40
CA ARG A 1032 -32.38 17.61 -65.54
C ARG A 1032 -33.81 17.97 -65.17
N SER A 1033 -34.17 17.93 -63.90
CA SER A 1033 -35.49 18.37 -63.41
C SER A 1033 -35.49 19.89 -63.18
N MET A 1034 -34.37 20.46 -62.72
CA MET A 1034 -34.15 21.91 -62.64
C MET A 1034 -34.17 22.55 -64.03
N GLU A 1035 -33.49 21.97 -65.03
CA GLU A 1035 -33.54 22.43 -66.43
C GLU A 1035 -34.96 22.41 -67.01
N ARG A 1036 -35.76 21.40 -66.63
CA ARG A 1036 -37.15 21.30 -67.07
C ARG A 1036 -38.02 22.38 -66.44
N VAL A 1037 -37.75 22.73 -65.18
CA VAL A 1037 -38.42 23.86 -64.52
C VAL A 1037 -38.02 25.17 -65.17
N GLU A 1038 -36.73 25.40 -65.44
CA GLU A 1038 -36.23 26.57 -66.18
C GLU A 1038 -36.92 26.71 -67.55
N MET A 1039 -36.99 25.62 -68.33
CA MET A 1039 -37.70 25.63 -69.60
C MET A 1039 -39.21 25.84 -69.45
N GLU A 1040 -39.84 25.34 -68.39
CA GLU A 1040 -41.27 25.56 -68.15
C GLU A 1040 -41.57 26.98 -67.65
N LEU A 1041 -40.66 27.59 -66.87
CA LEU A 1041 -40.74 29.00 -66.48
C LEU A 1041 -40.69 29.89 -67.74
N LEU A 1042 -39.77 29.63 -68.67
CA LEU A 1042 -39.69 30.38 -69.93
C LEU A 1042 -40.87 30.14 -70.88
N ASN A 1043 -41.33 28.89 -71.02
CA ASN A 1043 -42.36 28.55 -72.01
C ASN A 1043 -43.79 28.74 -71.53
N LYS A 1044 -44.05 28.65 -70.22
CA LYS A 1044 -45.40 28.60 -69.64
C LYS A 1044 -45.61 29.59 -68.49
N GLY A 1045 -44.57 30.18 -67.94
CA GLY A 1045 -44.65 31.18 -66.86
C GLY A 1045 -45.25 30.64 -65.56
N PHE A 1046 -46.03 31.49 -64.87
CA PHE A 1046 -46.67 31.18 -63.59
C PHE A 1046 -47.80 30.15 -63.71
N THR A 1047 -47.47 28.86 -63.60
CA THR A 1047 -48.47 27.77 -63.61
C THR A 1047 -48.34 26.85 -62.41
N ASN A 1048 -49.47 26.30 -61.97
CA ASN A 1048 -49.52 25.31 -60.89
C ASN A 1048 -48.67 24.06 -61.20
N GLN A 1049 -48.52 23.71 -62.48
CA GLN A 1049 -47.66 22.60 -62.89
C GLN A 1049 -46.17 22.91 -62.65
N THR A 1050 -45.74 24.13 -62.99
CA THR A 1050 -44.37 24.59 -62.75
C THR A 1050 -44.08 24.68 -61.25
N LEU A 1051 -44.99 25.27 -60.47
CA LEU A 1051 -44.85 25.39 -59.00
C LEU A 1051 -44.80 24.01 -58.32
N GLN A 1052 -45.66 23.06 -58.71
CA GLN A 1052 -45.62 21.69 -58.17
C GLN A 1052 -44.29 21.00 -58.47
N ARG A 1053 -43.68 21.28 -59.61
CA ARG A 1053 -42.36 20.74 -59.95
C ARG A 1053 -41.24 21.41 -59.17
N MET A 1054 -41.31 22.71 -58.94
CA MET A 1054 -40.38 23.42 -58.05
C MET A 1054 -40.49 22.94 -56.58
N MET A 1055 -41.70 22.66 -56.11
CA MET A 1055 -41.92 22.01 -54.80
C MET A 1055 -41.37 20.58 -54.76
N ASN A 1056 -41.50 19.82 -55.86
CA ASN A 1056 -40.89 18.49 -55.97
C ASN A 1056 -39.35 18.58 -55.99
N LEU A 1057 -38.78 19.61 -56.65
CA LEU A 1057 -37.34 19.88 -56.61
C LEU A 1057 -36.86 20.12 -55.18
N LYS A 1058 -37.55 20.95 -54.40
CA LYS A 1058 -37.26 21.14 -52.96
C LYS A 1058 -37.28 19.81 -52.20
N HIS A 1059 -38.29 18.98 -52.44
CA HIS A 1059 -38.38 17.68 -51.77
C HIS A 1059 -37.24 16.72 -52.17
N GLN A 1060 -36.82 16.74 -53.44
CA GLN A 1060 -35.68 15.95 -53.91
C GLN A 1060 -34.35 16.50 -53.39
N LEU A 1061 -34.20 17.82 -53.23
CA LEU A 1061 -33.04 18.44 -52.60
C LEU A 1061 -32.98 18.14 -51.10
N LEU A 1062 -34.09 18.20 -50.35
CA LEU A 1062 -34.16 17.77 -48.94
C LEU A 1062 -33.88 16.27 -48.78
N LYS A 1063 -34.26 15.46 -49.76
CA LYS A 1063 -33.91 14.04 -49.78
C LYS A 1063 -32.43 13.83 -50.11
N LEU A 1064 -31.86 14.67 -50.97
CA LEU A 1064 -30.42 14.71 -51.23
C LEU A 1064 -29.67 15.14 -49.96
N GLU A 1065 -30.15 16.15 -49.24
CA GLU A 1065 -29.58 16.64 -47.97
C GLU A 1065 -29.61 15.56 -46.89
N ASN A 1066 -30.75 14.90 -46.68
CA ASN A 1066 -30.86 13.76 -45.77
C ASN A 1066 -29.96 12.59 -46.21
N ALA A 1067 -29.81 12.35 -47.52
CA ALA A 1067 -28.91 11.32 -48.03
C ALA A 1067 -27.43 11.71 -47.91
N THR A 1068 -27.06 13.00 -48.05
CA THR A 1068 -25.72 13.52 -47.77
C THR A 1068 -25.44 13.61 -46.27
N LEU A 1069 -26.46 13.79 -45.43
CA LEU A 1069 -26.36 13.68 -43.97
C LEU A 1069 -26.17 12.21 -43.56
N GLN A 1070 -26.88 11.25 -44.17
CA GLN A 1070 -26.71 9.81 -43.93
C GLN A 1070 -25.45 9.20 -44.58
N GLN A 1071 -24.98 9.71 -45.73
CA GLN A 1071 -23.65 9.40 -46.26
C GLN A 1071 -22.56 10.13 -45.45
N GLY A 1072 -22.88 11.30 -44.92
CA GLY A 1072 -22.08 12.06 -43.95
C GLY A 1072 -22.02 11.39 -42.57
N GLU A 1073 -22.95 10.50 -42.23
CA GLU A 1073 -22.87 9.64 -41.04
C GLU A 1073 -21.80 8.55 -41.17
N ASN A 1074 -21.30 8.26 -42.38
CA ASN A 1074 -20.19 7.31 -42.59
C ASN A 1074 -18.95 7.92 -43.28
N ASN A 1075 -18.98 9.21 -43.62
CA ASN A 1075 -17.81 9.99 -44.07
C ASN A 1075 -17.63 11.29 -43.27
N LYS A 1076 -18.26 11.43 -42.10
CA LYS A 1076 -17.46 11.82 -40.95
C LYS A 1076 -16.37 10.76 -40.89
N ARG A 1077 -15.18 11.14 -41.38
CA ARG A 1077 -14.03 11.01 -40.50
C ARG A 1077 -14.60 11.46 -39.14
N GLU A 1078 -14.79 10.51 -38.22
CA GLU A 1078 -14.20 10.77 -36.93
C GLU A 1078 -12.81 11.27 -37.30
N SER A 1079 -12.69 12.59 -37.40
CA SER A 1079 -11.51 13.19 -36.88
C SER A 1079 -11.57 12.76 -35.41
N GLU A 1080 -11.09 11.54 -35.12
CA GLU A 1080 -9.84 11.51 -34.40
C GLU A 1080 -9.03 12.58 -35.12
N SER A 1081 -9.11 13.79 -34.56
CA SER A 1081 -8.09 14.79 -34.72
C SER A 1081 -6.77 14.04 -34.52
N ASN A 1082 -5.66 14.69 -34.69
CA ASN A 1082 -4.57 14.21 -33.87
C ASN A 1082 -4.93 14.46 -32.38
N ASN A 1083 -5.88 13.69 -31.81
CA ASN A 1083 -5.93 13.31 -30.41
C ASN A 1083 -4.73 12.45 -30.07
N LYS A 1084 -3.99 11.93 -31.07
CA LYS A 1084 -2.55 11.94 -30.88
C LYS A 1084 -2.12 13.40 -30.82
N THR A 1085 -2.18 13.96 -29.61
CA THR A 1085 -0.94 14.54 -29.06
C THR A 1085 0.18 13.73 -29.67
N PHE A 1086 1.14 14.37 -30.34
CA PHE A 1086 2.40 13.70 -30.63
C PHE A 1086 2.97 13.33 -29.25
N GLN A 1087 2.52 12.21 -28.68
CA GLN A 1087 3.26 11.47 -27.72
C GLN A 1087 4.45 11.04 -28.54
N ASN A 1088 5.54 11.73 -28.32
CA ASN A 1088 6.82 11.34 -28.85
C ASN A 1088 7.12 9.93 -28.33
N THR A 1089 6.61 8.91 -29.02
CA THR A 1089 6.88 7.50 -28.72
C THR A 1089 8.34 7.16 -29.04
N SER A 1090 9.02 8.03 -29.79
CA SER A 1090 10.42 7.90 -30.20
C SER A 1090 11.41 8.27 -29.10
N ASN A 1091 11.02 9.11 -28.14
CA ASN A 1091 11.82 9.43 -26.97
C ASN A 1091 10.99 9.15 -25.73
N ASN A 1092 11.00 7.90 -25.25
CA ASN A 1092 10.71 7.67 -23.83
C ASN A 1092 11.61 8.65 -23.04
N PRO A 1093 11.09 9.67 -22.33
CA PRO A 1093 11.94 10.63 -21.64
C PRO A 1093 12.52 10.03 -20.34
N LEU A 1094 11.98 8.91 -19.87
CA LEU A 1094 12.40 8.22 -18.64
C LEU A 1094 13.91 7.89 -18.60
N PRO A 1095 14.57 7.41 -19.67
CA PRO A 1095 16.02 7.18 -19.70
C PRO A 1095 16.85 8.47 -19.63
N ASN A 1096 16.36 9.60 -20.17
CA ASN A 1096 17.04 10.90 -20.07
C ASN A 1096 16.80 11.55 -18.69
N ALA A 1097 15.58 11.43 -18.15
CA ALA A 1097 15.28 11.82 -16.77
C ALA A 1097 16.19 11.08 -15.78
N LYS A 1098 16.49 9.79 -16.04
CA LYS A 1098 17.49 9.04 -15.27
C LYS A 1098 18.86 9.72 -15.26
N GLN A 1099 19.33 10.26 -16.38
CA GLN A 1099 20.61 10.97 -16.43
C GLN A 1099 20.59 12.28 -15.62
N TYR A 1100 19.46 12.98 -15.58
CA TYR A 1100 19.27 14.19 -14.79
C TYR A 1100 19.35 13.91 -13.28
N PHE A 1101 18.62 12.88 -12.81
CA PHE A 1101 18.63 12.48 -11.40
C PHE A 1101 19.94 11.77 -10.99
N ASN A 1102 20.64 11.09 -11.90
CA ASN A 1102 21.84 10.29 -11.61
C ASN A 1102 23.16 11.09 -11.48
N THR A 1103 23.12 12.42 -11.47
CA THR A 1103 24.33 13.28 -11.40
C THR A 1103 25.11 13.17 -10.08
N THR A 1104 24.60 12.45 -9.06
CA THR A 1104 25.24 12.26 -7.74
C THR A 1104 25.53 10.78 -7.36
N GLU A 1105 25.36 9.83 -8.29
CA GLU A 1105 25.02 8.43 -7.96
C GLU A 1105 26.16 7.39 -8.15
N ILE A 1106 27.39 7.69 -7.68
CA ILE A 1106 28.51 6.72 -7.74
C ILE A 1106 28.80 6.08 -6.36
N LEU A 1107 28.49 6.73 -5.24
CA LEU A 1107 28.88 6.25 -3.90
C LEU A 1107 27.89 5.27 -3.23
N ASN A 1108 26.62 5.25 -3.62
CA ASN A 1108 25.58 4.41 -2.97
C ASN A 1108 25.44 3.00 -3.55
N LYS A 1109 26.17 2.66 -4.63
CA LYS A 1109 25.93 1.44 -5.45
C LYS A 1109 26.50 0.12 -4.90
N GLN A 1110 27.08 0.09 -3.70
CA GLN A 1110 27.61 -1.15 -3.12
C GLN A 1110 27.17 -1.37 -1.68
N THR A 1111 25.99 -1.96 -1.49
CA THR A 1111 25.65 -2.59 -0.23
C THR A 1111 26.38 -3.93 -0.13
N LEU A 1112 27.48 -3.95 0.61
CA LEU A 1112 28.10 -5.22 1.05
C LEU A 1112 27.09 -5.98 1.92
N PRO A 1113 27.00 -7.32 1.85
CA PRO A 1113 26.18 -8.12 2.75
C PRO A 1113 26.74 -8.03 4.18
N LEU A 1114 26.27 -7.05 4.94
CA LEU A 1114 26.68 -6.80 6.32
C LEU A 1114 25.89 -7.71 7.27
N GLN A 1115 26.56 -8.23 8.31
CA GLN A 1115 25.89 -8.89 9.43
C GLN A 1115 24.87 -7.93 10.09
N PRO A 1116 23.78 -8.44 10.71
CA PRO A 1116 22.68 -7.62 11.25
C PRO A 1116 23.12 -6.50 12.19
N ASP A 1117 24.15 -6.75 13.02
CA ASP A 1117 24.71 -5.75 13.94
C ASP A 1117 25.37 -4.57 13.22
N TYR A 1118 26.01 -4.83 12.08
CA TYR A 1118 26.61 -3.80 11.25
C TYR A 1118 25.56 -3.05 10.42
N LYS A 1119 24.48 -3.70 9.97
CA LYS A 1119 23.32 -3.01 9.37
C LYS A 1119 22.73 -1.96 10.32
N LYS A 1120 22.54 -2.31 11.61
CA LYS A 1120 22.09 -1.36 12.64
C LYS A 1120 23.03 -0.17 12.79
N LYS A 1121 24.34 -0.41 12.86
CA LYS A 1121 25.34 0.67 12.99
C LYS A 1121 25.40 1.58 11.76
N VAL A 1122 25.26 1.01 10.56
CA VAL A 1122 25.25 1.76 9.30
C VAL A 1122 23.97 2.60 9.17
N GLN A 1123 22.80 2.07 9.56
CA GLN A 1123 21.57 2.86 9.62
C GLN A 1123 21.67 4.02 10.63
N VAL A 1124 22.29 3.80 11.79
CA VAL A 1124 22.54 4.87 12.77
C VAL A 1124 23.48 5.94 12.20
N TYR A 1125 24.48 5.54 11.42
CA TYR A 1125 25.43 6.44 10.76
C TYR A 1125 24.75 7.31 9.69
N PHE A 1126 23.90 6.73 8.82
CA PHE A 1126 23.21 7.48 7.76
C PHE A 1126 21.96 8.25 8.22
N LYS A 1127 21.41 7.97 9.42
CA LYS A 1127 20.30 8.75 10.03
C LYS A 1127 20.76 10.03 10.72
N GLN A 1128 22.06 10.29 10.82
CA GLN A 1128 22.58 11.59 11.26
C GLN A 1128 22.66 12.54 10.05
N ASN A 1129 21.55 13.24 9.78
CA ASN A 1129 21.53 14.34 8.81
C ASN A 1129 22.42 15.49 9.33
N ASN A 1130 23.61 15.63 8.77
CA ASN A 1130 24.36 16.88 8.69
C ASN A 1130 25.13 16.86 7.37
N ASP A 1131 24.46 17.33 6.32
CA ASP A 1131 24.98 18.28 5.32
C ASP A 1131 23.82 18.95 4.60
#